data_AF-A0A329RYI5-F1
#
_entry.id   AF-A0A329RYI5-F1
#
_cell.length_a   1.000
_cell.length_b   1.000
_cell.length_c   1.000
_cell.angle_alpha   90.00
_cell.angle_beta   90.00
_cell.angle_gamma   90.00
#
_symmetry.space_group_name_H-M   'P 1'
#
loop_
_entity.id
_entity.type
_entity.pdbx_description
1 polymer ?
#
loop_
_entity_poly.entity_id
_entity_poly.type
_entity_poly.pdbx_seq_one_letter_code
_entity_poly.pdbx_strand_id
1 'polypeptide(L)'
;MAVSIFGASGYGLIIGSLTKILENWHRETTTRARKLSMIQAFVRKKRLPRHLKGRLMRYFRHYIAKTSAFDERELLCEFSLSLRGEVLHETYKNTFFRIPAFQRLSTQFVLDMAMFIKPMIVVKGDILAREGCVGTEMFILNTGIIEVRRTSPDHTDWIVVLEVLIERGVFGEASLLEYAPHANSYTAKATSDLFTLPKEDFDQLIEEFPDAERALLDYHQERSKMYDFVFEQTLARYRVYIATLNSDPVSEMTGLENLYPTLTVLLDGVLKSYRSLPLPVLQALDLQLSMGVSVFNSATEKMNMIWLLSQDSHADVKSVWQHMKWKILTPINPFHWSKLMWDIVTSTLLLYCAIAVPYEAAFLGVDGDTLSPGMDILVEIIFTLDIIINLRTAVVVDLRGEGHTAVLERRARWREYLRGWFWMDFLSALPVSVVVAISDESIKKCGGSGSWVLVLVNSFRLLRLARVFKFIHTLQREENSTALGAAIATHHNSARVVRLVFRVGFIAHLLTCGYFLVARIARSANGGPGIQSYFSLEQSSNGEMYIYFLYWAVTTMTTVGYGDTTPHNVAEIAYVSVGVLIGASTFTYVVGTLSSVVEELNESSDTFRTRMDHLKAYLRERKISQPLAERLRRYYEYYLLQRDDEKEETILAALSDDLRSQLVLHLNRDVVSKISFFATQDDACVSYLMGILDPEFCTPGEYVFKEGQVGRHMYFLVKGAAEVVFKAGTSEEQVVATLLEGSYFGEIAMLTRSKRAASIRAKTYMSLFVLSLNGLDRISMHYPEMAHNIIQEFLNKITHIKSTSVKQLGSLVQEDIKQARKRSGLLAASTLGGSGNANGGNCGDGTELHNTLGELESILGRIVEMYGGGDRGKRKSLTCVMQYLHKYQFSIDDFLEAAEEFNYGSVQPAATKNTGYPTSPNEVLNTLQMRMRLRSSFSS
;
A
#
# COMPACT_ATOMS: atom_id res chain seq x y z
N MET A 1 -14.68 32.77 -34.92
CA MET A 1 -14.45 32.68 -33.46
C MET A 1 -14.66 31.27 -32.91
N ALA A 2 -15.81 30.62 -33.14
CA ALA A 2 -16.04 29.23 -32.70
C ALA A 2 -15.02 28.22 -33.29
N VAL A 3 -14.75 28.27 -34.60
CA VAL A 3 -13.88 27.30 -35.30
C VAL A 3 -12.42 27.31 -34.78
N SER A 4 -11.88 28.48 -34.43
CA SER A 4 -10.50 28.60 -33.93
C SER A 4 -10.36 28.15 -32.47
N ILE A 5 -11.39 28.38 -31.64
CA ILE A 5 -11.44 27.86 -30.25
C ILE A 5 -11.56 26.33 -30.26
N PHE A 6 -12.39 25.78 -31.16
CA PHE A 6 -12.47 24.33 -31.36
C PHE A 6 -11.17 23.74 -31.92
N GLY A 7 -10.47 24.46 -32.80
CA GLY A 7 -9.18 24.04 -33.35
C GLY A 7 -8.06 23.96 -32.31
N ALA A 8 -7.87 25.00 -31.50
CA ALA A 8 -6.83 25.03 -30.46
C ALA A 8 -7.12 24.02 -29.32
N SER A 9 -8.39 23.92 -28.91
CA SER A 9 -8.83 22.93 -27.90
C SER A 9 -8.67 21.50 -28.42
N GLY A 10 -8.98 21.27 -29.71
CA GLY A 10 -8.78 19.98 -30.36
C GLY A 10 -7.30 19.59 -30.44
N TYR A 11 -6.41 20.54 -30.78
CA TYR A 11 -4.97 20.29 -30.85
C TYR A 11 -4.38 19.96 -29.47
N GLY A 12 -4.80 20.66 -28.42
CA GLY A 12 -4.40 20.38 -27.04
C GLY A 12 -4.84 19.00 -26.55
N LEU A 13 -6.08 18.59 -26.87
CA LEU A 13 -6.58 17.25 -26.54
C LEU A 13 -5.83 16.15 -27.30
N ILE A 14 -5.52 16.37 -28.58
CA ILE A 14 -4.79 15.40 -29.41
C ILE A 14 -3.35 15.24 -28.90
N ILE A 15 -2.64 16.35 -28.65
CA ILE A 15 -1.27 16.30 -28.10
C ILE A 15 -1.29 15.64 -26.73
N GLY A 16 -2.17 16.08 -25.82
CA GLY A 16 -2.28 15.51 -24.48
C GLY A 16 -2.53 14.00 -24.51
N SER A 17 -3.44 13.56 -25.39
CA SER A 17 -3.73 12.14 -25.61
C SER A 17 -2.52 11.39 -26.17
N LEU A 18 -1.82 11.94 -27.16
CA LEU A 18 -0.61 11.35 -27.73
C LEU A 18 0.53 11.23 -26.72
N THR A 19 0.78 12.27 -25.91
CA THR A 19 1.78 12.19 -24.82
C THR A 19 1.41 11.14 -23.80
N LYS A 20 0.14 11.07 -23.35
CA LYS A 20 -0.31 10.04 -22.41
C LYS A 20 -0.20 8.63 -23.00
N ILE A 21 -0.51 8.46 -24.29
CA ILE A 21 -0.35 7.18 -25.00
C ILE A 21 1.13 6.80 -25.07
N LEU A 22 2.02 7.72 -25.44
CA LEU A 22 3.46 7.48 -25.53
C LEU A 22 4.06 7.14 -24.17
N GLU A 23 3.65 7.84 -23.11
CA GLU A 23 4.10 7.59 -21.74
C GLU A 23 3.63 6.23 -21.23
N ASN A 24 2.37 5.85 -21.51
CA ASN A 24 1.83 4.53 -21.19
C ASN A 24 2.49 3.40 -22.00
N TRP A 25 2.86 3.66 -23.26
CA TRP A 25 3.47 2.65 -24.12
C TRP A 25 4.86 2.21 -23.65
N HIS A 26 5.56 3.04 -22.87
CA HIS A 26 6.92 2.78 -22.38
C HIS A 26 7.05 2.77 -20.84
N ARG A 27 5.94 2.60 -20.10
CA ARG A 27 5.93 2.73 -18.64
C ARG A 27 6.87 1.77 -17.88
N GLU A 28 7.05 0.55 -18.38
CA GLU A 28 7.99 -0.43 -17.79
C GLU A 28 9.46 -0.02 -17.98
N THR A 29 9.80 0.54 -19.15
CA THR A 29 11.17 0.96 -19.43
C THR A 29 11.50 2.25 -18.68
N THR A 30 10.54 3.17 -18.54
CA THR A 30 10.71 4.40 -17.75
C THR A 30 10.85 4.13 -16.25
N THR A 31 10.06 3.21 -15.67
CA THR A 31 10.18 2.81 -14.26
C THR A 31 11.51 2.13 -13.96
N ARG A 32 11.96 1.19 -14.82
CA ARG A 32 13.31 0.60 -14.71
C ARG A 32 14.41 1.65 -14.83
N ALA A 33 14.28 2.60 -15.76
CA ALA A 33 15.24 3.71 -15.90
C ALA A 33 15.27 4.61 -14.66
N ARG A 34 14.12 4.87 -14.02
CA ARG A 34 14.02 5.63 -12.77
C ARG A 34 14.70 4.91 -11.60
N LYS A 35 14.49 3.60 -11.44
CA LYS A 35 15.21 2.79 -10.42
C LYS A 35 16.73 2.90 -10.63
N LEU A 36 17.19 2.79 -11.88
CA LEU A 36 18.61 2.89 -12.21
C LEU A 36 19.18 4.29 -11.94
N SER A 37 18.43 5.36 -12.23
CA SER A 37 18.88 6.74 -12.00
C SER A 37 19.00 7.06 -10.51
N MET A 38 18.10 6.56 -9.67
CA MET A 38 18.19 6.68 -8.20
C MET A 38 19.46 6.03 -7.66
N ILE A 39 19.78 4.82 -8.14
CA ILE A 39 21.01 4.12 -7.75
C ILE A 39 22.25 4.90 -8.20
N GLN A 40 22.25 5.43 -9.43
CA GLN A 40 23.34 6.29 -9.91
C GLN A 40 23.52 7.54 -9.02
N ALA A 41 22.43 8.17 -8.59
CA ALA A 41 22.47 9.32 -7.70
C ALA A 41 23.03 8.96 -6.31
N PHE A 42 22.60 7.84 -5.72
CA PHE A 42 23.12 7.31 -4.46
C PHE A 42 24.63 7.04 -4.55
N VAL A 43 25.06 6.37 -5.60
CA VAL A 43 26.46 6.01 -5.87
C VAL A 43 27.33 7.25 -6.09
N ARG A 44 26.80 8.31 -6.70
CA ARG A 44 27.48 9.62 -6.79
C ARG A 44 27.61 10.30 -5.42
N LYS A 45 26.55 10.29 -4.61
CA LYS A 45 26.49 10.96 -3.30
C LYS A 45 27.45 10.35 -2.26
N LYS A 46 27.61 9.03 -2.24
CA LYS A 46 28.34 8.30 -1.18
C LYS A 46 29.88 8.25 -1.32
N ARG A 47 30.49 9.00 -2.24
CA ARG A 47 31.96 9.07 -2.46
C ARG A 47 32.68 7.68 -2.47
N LEU A 48 32.09 6.66 -3.12
CA LEU A 48 32.61 5.28 -3.20
C LEU A 48 33.86 5.14 -4.10
N PRO A 49 34.79 4.18 -3.84
CA PRO A 49 35.93 3.86 -4.70
C PRO A 49 35.53 3.46 -6.14
N ARG A 50 36.35 3.81 -7.14
CA ARG A 50 36.03 3.60 -8.58
C ARG A 50 35.73 2.13 -8.95
N HIS A 51 36.48 1.18 -8.39
CA HIS A 51 36.29 -0.26 -8.65
C HIS A 51 34.95 -0.78 -8.09
N LEU A 52 34.59 -0.37 -6.87
CA LEU A 52 33.32 -0.72 -6.21
C LEU A 52 32.13 -0.09 -6.95
N LYS A 53 32.29 1.14 -7.44
CA LYS A 53 31.32 1.84 -8.29
C LYS A 53 30.95 1.04 -9.54
N GLY A 54 31.96 0.52 -10.25
CA GLY A 54 31.76 -0.28 -11.46
C GLY A 54 31.07 -1.62 -11.17
N ARG A 55 31.49 -2.33 -10.12
CA ARG A 55 30.86 -3.60 -9.69
C ARG A 55 29.41 -3.39 -9.30
N LEU A 56 29.12 -2.41 -8.45
CA LEU A 56 27.78 -2.13 -7.93
C LEU A 56 26.82 -1.71 -9.06
N MET A 57 27.28 -0.89 -10.00
CA MET A 57 26.45 -0.49 -11.16
C MET A 57 26.17 -1.66 -12.11
N ARG A 58 27.12 -2.58 -12.32
CA ARG A 58 26.90 -3.78 -13.13
C ARG A 58 25.89 -4.72 -12.47
N TYR A 59 26.01 -4.92 -11.15
CA TYR A 59 25.07 -5.68 -10.34
C TYR A 59 23.65 -5.13 -10.48
N PHE A 60 23.44 -3.85 -10.15
CA PHE A 60 22.09 -3.27 -10.14
C PHE A 60 21.46 -3.17 -11.52
N ARG A 61 22.27 -2.98 -12.58
CA ARG A 61 21.75 -3.03 -13.96
C ARG A 61 21.22 -4.41 -14.32
N HIS A 62 21.93 -5.46 -13.92
CA HIS A 62 21.50 -6.85 -14.15
C HIS A 62 20.30 -7.21 -13.26
N TYR A 63 20.32 -6.77 -12.00
CA TYR A 63 19.21 -6.93 -11.06
C TYR A 63 17.92 -6.32 -11.60
N ILE A 64 17.92 -5.02 -11.95
CA ILE A 64 16.72 -4.32 -12.47
C ILE A 64 16.21 -4.92 -13.79
N ALA A 65 17.10 -5.50 -14.61
CA ALA A 65 16.71 -6.14 -15.86
C ALA A 65 15.97 -7.47 -15.63
N LYS A 66 16.28 -8.19 -14.55
CA LYS A 66 15.67 -9.50 -14.22
C LYS A 66 14.52 -9.42 -13.23
N THR A 67 14.52 -8.43 -12.34
CA THR A 67 13.40 -8.20 -11.41
C THR A 67 12.26 -7.47 -12.10
N SER A 68 11.05 -7.64 -11.56
CA SER A 68 9.90 -6.88 -12.02
C SER A 68 10.10 -5.38 -11.80
N ALA A 69 9.44 -4.59 -12.65
CA ALA A 69 9.45 -3.14 -12.52
C ALA A 69 8.67 -2.68 -11.28
N PHE A 70 7.78 -3.51 -10.74
CA PHE A 70 6.82 -3.22 -9.67
C PHE A 70 7.19 -3.97 -8.38
N ASP A 71 6.54 -3.63 -7.27
CA ASP A 71 6.64 -4.44 -6.04
C ASP A 71 5.60 -5.57 -6.11
N GLU A 72 6.07 -6.80 -6.31
CA GLU A 72 5.17 -7.96 -6.45
C GLU A 72 4.49 -8.31 -5.15
N ARG A 73 5.17 -8.13 -4.02
CA ARG A 73 4.63 -8.50 -2.71
C ARG A 73 3.44 -7.62 -2.38
N GLU A 74 3.58 -6.31 -2.59
CA GLU A 74 2.51 -5.33 -2.40
C GLU A 74 1.27 -5.71 -3.22
N LEU A 75 1.43 -5.92 -4.53
CA LEU A 75 0.33 -6.30 -5.42
C LEU A 75 -0.31 -7.64 -5.04
N LEU A 76 0.49 -8.65 -4.66
CA LEU A 76 -0.02 -9.96 -4.25
C LEU A 76 -0.77 -9.90 -2.92
N CYS A 77 -0.34 -9.03 -1.99
CA CYS A 77 -1.04 -8.78 -0.74
C CYS A 77 -2.42 -8.13 -0.95
N GLU A 78 -2.62 -7.42 -2.06
CA GLU A 78 -3.92 -6.84 -2.43
C GLU A 78 -4.90 -7.88 -3.01
N PHE A 79 -4.43 -9.05 -3.44
CA PHE A 79 -5.30 -10.14 -3.90
C PHE A 79 -5.87 -10.94 -2.73
N SER A 80 -7.06 -11.51 -2.95
CA SER A 80 -7.68 -12.51 -2.07
C SER A 80 -6.71 -13.67 -1.84
N LEU A 81 -6.75 -14.30 -0.66
CA LEU A 81 -5.85 -15.40 -0.29
C LEU A 81 -5.92 -16.54 -1.31
N SER A 82 -7.12 -16.79 -1.86
CA SER A 82 -7.36 -17.78 -2.89
C SER A 82 -6.74 -17.40 -4.25
N LEU A 83 -7.02 -16.19 -4.76
CA LEU A 83 -6.44 -15.72 -6.03
C LEU A 83 -4.92 -15.59 -5.95
N ARG A 84 -4.41 -15.13 -4.81
CA ARG A 84 -2.96 -15.09 -4.52
C ARG A 84 -2.34 -16.47 -4.69
N GLY A 85 -2.94 -17.51 -4.08
CA GLY A 85 -2.51 -18.89 -4.23
C GLY A 85 -2.54 -19.38 -5.68
N GLU A 86 -3.61 -19.09 -6.43
CA GLU A 86 -3.72 -19.45 -7.85
C GLU A 86 -2.64 -18.76 -8.71
N VAL A 87 -2.40 -17.47 -8.50
CA VAL A 87 -1.38 -16.67 -9.21
C VAL A 87 0.02 -17.19 -8.92
N LEU A 88 0.34 -17.42 -7.64
CA LEU A 88 1.64 -17.95 -7.23
C LEU A 88 1.88 -19.34 -7.79
N HIS A 89 0.86 -20.21 -7.75
CA HIS A 89 0.96 -21.55 -8.32
C HIS A 89 1.23 -21.49 -9.83
N GLU A 90 0.48 -20.68 -10.58
CA GLU A 90 0.67 -20.54 -12.03
C GLU A 90 2.02 -19.94 -12.39
N THR A 91 2.52 -19.00 -11.57
CA THR A 91 3.83 -18.34 -11.75
C THR A 91 4.98 -19.30 -11.46
N TYR A 92 4.90 -20.08 -10.38
CA TYR A 92 6.01 -20.87 -9.86
C TYR A 92 5.92 -22.38 -10.15
N LYS A 93 4.90 -22.87 -10.85
CA LYS A 93 4.73 -24.30 -11.22
C LYS A 93 5.95 -24.94 -11.87
N ASN A 94 6.76 -24.16 -12.60
CA ASN A 94 7.92 -24.66 -13.31
C ASN A 94 9.25 -24.44 -12.58
N THR A 95 9.24 -23.75 -11.44
CA THR A 95 10.42 -23.40 -10.65
C THR A 95 10.42 -24.16 -9.33
N PHE A 96 9.64 -23.74 -8.33
CA PHE A 96 9.73 -24.28 -6.98
C PHE A 96 9.21 -25.72 -6.86
N PHE A 97 8.12 -26.06 -7.55
CA PHE A 97 7.53 -27.39 -7.49
C PHE A 97 8.39 -28.48 -8.16
N ARG A 98 9.47 -28.11 -8.87
CA ARG A 98 10.43 -29.05 -9.47
C ARG A 98 11.66 -29.31 -8.60
N ILE A 99 11.81 -28.59 -7.49
CA ILE A 99 12.94 -28.74 -6.58
C ILE A 99 12.73 -30.00 -5.73
N PRO A 100 13.68 -30.96 -5.71
CA PRO A 100 13.54 -32.21 -4.97
C PRO A 100 13.20 -32.02 -3.49
N ALA A 101 13.83 -31.05 -2.83
CA ALA A 101 13.56 -30.72 -1.43
C ALA A 101 12.09 -30.32 -1.18
N PHE A 102 11.45 -29.66 -2.15
CA PHE A 102 10.09 -29.13 -2.01
C PHE A 102 9.00 -30.11 -2.44
N GLN A 103 9.36 -31.21 -3.11
CA GLN A 103 8.41 -32.26 -3.47
C GLN A 103 7.85 -33.02 -2.26
N ARG A 104 8.62 -33.04 -1.16
CA ARG A 104 8.20 -33.65 0.12
C ARG A 104 7.34 -32.70 0.96
N LEU A 105 7.20 -31.43 0.55
CA LEU A 105 6.51 -30.39 1.30
C LEU A 105 5.06 -30.22 0.85
N SER A 106 4.24 -29.66 1.74
CA SER A 106 2.87 -29.29 1.37
C SER A 106 2.86 -28.20 0.29
N THR A 107 1.90 -28.26 -0.63
CA THR A 107 1.79 -27.24 -1.68
C THR A 107 1.58 -25.84 -1.11
N GLN A 108 0.83 -25.73 -0.02
CA GLN A 108 0.57 -24.46 0.66
C GLN A 108 1.85 -23.85 1.22
N PHE A 109 2.72 -24.65 1.85
CA PHE A 109 4.02 -24.17 2.34
C PHE A 109 4.85 -23.55 1.21
N VAL A 110 4.90 -24.19 0.04
CA VAL A 110 5.68 -23.69 -1.10
C VAL A 110 5.12 -22.37 -1.64
N LEU A 111 3.78 -22.19 -1.62
CA LEU A 111 3.13 -20.96 -2.03
C LEU A 111 3.37 -19.82 -1.02
N ASP A 112 3.25 -20.10 0.28
CA ASP A 112 3.46 -19.11 1.32
C ASP A 112 4.95 -18.71 1.38
N MET A 113 5.86 -19.67 1.21
CA MET A 113 7.30 -19.41 1.05
C MET A 113 7.59 -18.48 -0.14
N ALA A 114 6.88 -18.64 -1.27
CA ALA A 114 7.08 -17.82 -2.46
C ALA A 114 6.76 -16.32 -2.22
N MET A 115 5.98 -15.97 -1.18
CA MET A 115 5.72 -14.58 -0.79
C MET A 115 6.91 -13.91 -0.08
N PHE A 116 7.78 -14.70 0.56
CA PHE A 116 8.91 -14.20 1.36
C PHE A 116 10.25 -14.30 0.64
N ILE A 117 10.30 -15.07 -0.46
CA ILE A 117 11.49 -15.22 -1.28
C ILE A 117 11.92 -13.90 -1.92
N LYS A 118 13.20 -13.55 -1.76
CA LYS A 118 13.81 -12.37 -2.39
C LYS A 118 14.77 -12.80 -3.50
N PRO A 119 14.72 -12.16 -4.69
CA PRO A 119 15.70 -12.44 -5.73
C PRO A 119 17.07 -11.89 -5.32
N MET A 120 18.12 -12.69 -5.51
CA MET A 120 19.51 -12.33 -5.27
C MET A 120 20.34 -12.70 -6.49
N ILE A 121 21.25 -11.82 -6.90
CA ILE A 121 22.18 -12.10 -7.98
C ILE A 121 23.59 -12.18 -7.39
N VAL A 122 24.37 -13.14 -7.81
CA VAL A 122 25.73 -13.32 -7.30
C VAL A 122 26.69 -13.39 -8.47
N VAL A 123 27.81 -12.68 -8.37
CA VAL A 123 28.80 -12.61 -9.46
C VAL A 123 29.89 -13.66 -9.20
N LYS A 124 30.55 -14.13 -10.26
CA LYS A 124 31.70 -15.05 -10.14
C LYS A 124 32.70 -14.55 -9.08
N GLY A 125 33.04 -15.40 -8.13
CA GLY A 125 34.00 -15.16 -7.05
C GLY A 125 33.40 -14.72 -5.72
N ASP A 126 32.12 -14.37 -5.68
CA ASP A 126 31.45 -14.01 -4.43
C ASP A 126 31.21 -15.25 -3.55
N ILE A 127 31.37 -15.08 -2.24
CA ILE A 127 31.20 -16.13 -1.23
C ILE A 127 29.86 -15.88 -0.54
N LEU A 128 28.92 -16.82 -0.69
CA LEU A 128 27.57 -16.72 -0.12
C LEU A 128 27.56 -17.02 1.38
N ALA A 129 28.30 -18.05 1.78
CA ALA A 129 28.44 -18.48 3.16
C ALA A 129 29.83 -19.09 3.36
N ARG A 130 30.44 -18.84 4.52
CA ARG A 130 31.74 -19.40 4.90
C ARG A 130 31.55 -20.44 5.99
N GLU A 131 32.36 -21.48 5.91
CA GLU A 131 32.50 -22.48 6.97
C GLU A 131 32.78 -21.81 8.32
N GLY A 132 32.08 -22.22 9.37
CA GLY A 132 32.19 -21.68 10.73
C GLY A 132 31.41 -20.37 10.98
N CYS A 133 30.84 -19.73 9.96
CA CYS A 133 29.98 -18.56 10.15
C CYS A 133 28.52 -18.96 10.45
N VAL A 134 27.81 -18.14 11.22
CA VAL A 134 26.37 -18.34 11.48
C VAL A 134 25.58 -18.07 10.21
N GLY A 135 24.67 -18.97 9.86
CA GLY A 135 23.75 -18.77 8.74
C GLY A 135 22.57 -17.88 9.11
N THR A 136 22.26 -16.92 8.25
CA THR A 136 21.13 -15.99 8.41
C THR A 136 20.05 -16.18 7.35
N GLU A 137 20.33 -16.92 6.28
CA GLU A 137 19.43 -17.08 5.14
C GLU A 137 19.57 -18.48 4.51
N MET A 138 18.47 -18.97 3.94
CA MET A 138 18.42 -20.15 3.06
C MET A 138 18.44 -19.69 1.61
N PHE A 139 19.17 -20.42 0.76
CA PHE A 139 19.39 -20.08 -0.64
C PHE A 139 18.79 -21.15 -1.55
N ILE A 140 18.12 -20.71 -2.61
CA ILE A 140 17.55 -21.54 -3.66
C ILE A 140 18.17 -21.10 -4.99
N LEU A 141 18.91 -21.99 -5.63
CA LEU A 141 19.62 -21.73 -6.89
C LEU A 141 18.67 -21.89 -8.07
N ASN A 142 18.38 -20.78 -8.77
CA ASN A 142 17.55 -20.80 -9.97
C ASN A 142 18.40 -21.16 -11.19
N THR A 143 19.45 -20.38 -11.46
CA THR A 143 20.42 -20.64 -12.53
C THR A 143 21.82 -20.26 -12.07
N GLY A 144 22.84 -21.02 -12.45
CA GLY A 144 24.23 -20.65 -12.17
C GLY A 144 25.09 -21.84 -11.82
N ILE A 145 26.23 -21.57 -11.18
CA ILE A 145 27.14 -22.62 -10.70
C ILE A 145 27.66 -22.19 -9.33
N ILE A 146 27.42 -23.02 -8.32
CA ILE A 146 27.89 -22.84 -6.95
C ILE A 146 28.73 -24.04 -6.55
N GLU A 147 29.94 -23.76 -6.11
CA GLU A 147 30.86 -24.76 -5.59
C GLU A 147 30.74 -24.81 -4.06
N VAL A 148 30.44 -25.99 -3.53
CA VAL A 148 30.40 -26.31 -2.11
C VAL A 148 31.74 -26.91 -1.71
N ARG A 149 32.39 -26.30 -0.72
CA ARG A 149 33.74 -26.67 -0.28
C ARG A 149 33.80 -26.85 1.23
N ARG A 150 34.67 -27.75 1.69
CA ARG A 150 34.96 -27.96 3.11
C ARG A 150 36.46 -28.04 3.31
N THR A 151 36.94 -27.44 4.40
CA THR A 151 38.37 -27.39 4.74
C THR A 151 38.74 -28.60 5.59
N SER A 152 39.94 -29.16 5.41
CA SER A 152 40.40 -30.26 6.25
C SER A 152 40.72 -29.77 7.68
N PRO A 153 40.32 -30.50 8.74
CA PRO A 153 40.70 -30.17 10.11
C PRO A 153 42.19 -30.38 10.39
N ASP A 154 42.85 -31.30 9.66
CA ASP A 154 44.27 -31.65 9.87
C ASP A 154 45.23 -30.68 9.16
N HIS A 155 44.80 -30.12 8.00
CA HIS A 155 45.59 -29.21 7.18
C HIS A 155 44.72 -28.05 6.67
N THR A 156 44.91 -26.85 7.21
CA THR A 156 44.11 -25.65 6.89
C THR A 156 44.19 -25.21 5.43
N ASP A 157 45.19 -25.69 4.70
CA ASP A 157 45.41 -25.36 3.28
C ASP A 157 44.69 -26.33 2.33
N TRP A 158 44.14 -27.44 2.82
CA TRP A 158 43.44 -28.42 1.98
C TRP A 158 41.96 -28.11 1.90
N ILE A 159 41.54 -27.78 0.68
CA ILE A 159 40.15 -27.46 0.37
C ILE A 159 39.58 -28.60 -0.48
N VAL A 160 38.57 -29.29 0.04
CA VAL A 160 37.86 -30.36 -0.67
C VAL A 160 36.58 -29.81 -1.29
N VAL A 161 36.41 -30.03 -2.59
CA VAL A 161 35.14 -29.73 -3.28
C VAL A 161 34.20 -30.91 -3.07
N LEU A 162 33.06 -30.65 -2.43
CA LEU A 162 32.08 -31.69 -2.11
C LEU A 162 31.05 -31.82 -3.23
N GLU A 163 30.48 -30.69 -3.64
CA GLU A 163 29.38 -30.63 -4.59
C GLU A 163 29.51 -29.40 -5.49
N VAL A 164 29.09 -29.55 -6.75
CA VAL A 164 28.84 -28.45 -7.67
C VAL A 164 27.33 -28.40 -7.93
N LEU A 165 26.69 -27.37 -7.41
CA LEU A 165 25.27 -27.08 -7.59
C LEU A 165 25.08 -26.24 -8.86
N ILE A 166 24.13 -26.61 -9.71
CA ILE A 166 23.87 -25.89 -10.98
C ILE A 166 22.48 -25.27 -10.99
N GLU A 167 21.43 -26.09 -11.06
CA GLU A 167 20.04 -25.62 -11.10
C GLU A 167 19.21 -26.39 -10.10
N ARG A 168 18.26 -25.72 -9.43
CA ARG A 168 17.32 -26.33 -8.46
C ARG A 168 17.98 -26.84 -7.18
N GLY A 169 19.23 -26.45 -6.92
CA GLY A 169 19.92 -26.71 -5.66
C GLY A 169 19.38 -25.82 -4.54
N VAL A 170 19.27 -26.38 -3.33
CA VAL A 170 18.88 -25.66 -2.11
C VAL A 170 20.01 -25.78 -1.11
N PHE A 171 20.43 -24.71 -0.44
CA PHE A 171 21.50 -24.76 0.56
C PHE A 171 21.34 -23.68 1.64
N GLY A 172 21.99 -23.88 2.78
CA GLY A 172 21.90 -22.98 3.95
C GLY A 172 20.75 -23.31 4.91
N GLU A 173 19.84 -24.23 4.54
CA GLU A 173 18.72 -24.67 5.37
C GLU A 173 19.16 -25.26 6.72
N ALA A 174 20.30 -25.97 6.72
CA ALA A 174 20.86 -26.63 7.89
C ALA A 174 21.14 -25.66 9.05
N SER A 175 21.75 -24.51 8.73
CA SER A 175 22.12 -23.51 9.73
C SER A 175 20.91 -22.81 10.35
N LEU A 176 19.78 -22.79 9.63
CA LEU A 176 18.53 -22.28 10.14
C LEU A 176 17.83 -23.31 11.04
N LEU A 177 17.76 -24.57 10.61
CA LEU A 177 17.09 -25.67 11.32
C LEU A 177 17.83 -26.08 12.61
N GLU A 178 19.15 -26.24 12.55
CA GLU A 178 19.95 -26.76 13.67
C GLU A 178 20.54 -25.66 14.55
N TYR A 179 20.33 -24.39 14.19
CA TYR A 179 20.93 -23.21 14.84
C TYR A 179 22.46 -23.32 14.94
N ALA A 180 23.08 -23.95 13.94
CA ALA A 180 24.50 -24.26 13.89
C ALA A 180 25.25 -23.42 12.84
N PRO A 181 26.56 -23.15 13.02
CA PRO A 181 27.37 -22.51 11.99
C PRO A 181 27.42 -23.36 10.72
N HIS A 182 27.63 -22.73 9.57
CA HIS A 182 27.74 -23.43 8.29
C HIS A 182 28.89 -24.44 8.33
N ALA A 183 28.59 -25.70 8.04
CA ALA A 183 29.58 -26.77 7.94
C ALA A 183 30.44 -26.68 6.66
N ASN A 184 29.98 -25.94 5.65
CA ASN A 184 30.61 -25.84 4.34
C ASN A 184 30.65 -24.38 3.86
N SER A 185 31.64 -24.05 3.03
CA SER A 185 31.72 -22.78 2.31
C SER A 185 31.04 -22.89 0.94
N TYR A 186 30.25 -21.87 0.57
CA TYR A 186 29.48 -21.81 -0.68
C TYR A 186 29.96 -20.65 -1.53
N THR A 187 30.45 -20.93 -2.74
CA THR A 187 31.09 -19.92 -3.59
C THR A 187 30.57 -19.95 -5.02
N ALA A 188 30.25 -18.78 -5.57
CA ALA A 188 29.74 -18.66 -6.92
C ALA A 188 30.88 -18.73 -7.95
N LYS A 189 30.79 -19.68 -8.90
CA LYS A 189 31.76 -19.84 -9.99
C LYS A 189 31.32 -19.22 -11.31
N ALA A 190 30.02 -19.02 -11.46
CA ALA A 190 29.43 -18.26 -12.56
C ALA A 190 28.63 -17.09 -12.00
N THR A 191 28.15 -16.21 -12.88
CA THR A 191 27.10 -15.27 -12.47
C THR A 191 25.83 -16.08 -12.29
N SER A 192 25.31 -16.12 -11.06
CA SER A 192 24.22 -17.00 -10.64
C SER A 192 23.03 -16.18 -10.17
N ASP A 193 21.83 -16.62 -10.52
CA ASP A 193 20.58 -16.11 -9.99
C ASP A 193 20.10 -17.04 -8.87
N LEU A 194 19.87 -16.47 -7.70
CA LEU A 194 19.36 -17.15 -6.53
C LEU A 194 18.10 -16.49 -6.01
N PHE A 195 17.43 -17.23 -5.15
CA PHE A 195 16.35 -16.79 -4.30
C PHE A 195 16.79 -16.99 -2.84
N THR A 196 16.51 -16.02 -1.98
CA THR A 196 16.87 -16.09 -0.56
C THR A 196 15.64 -16.01 0.31
N LEU A 197 15.62 -16.81 1.36
CA LEU A 197 14.63 -16.79 2.41
C LEU A 197 15.35 -16.48 3.73
N PRO A 198 15.15 -15.28 4.31
CA PRO A 198 15.83 -14.89 5.53
C PRO A 198 15.29 -15.67 6.74
N LYS A 199 16.11 -15.76 7.79
CA LYS A 199 15.80 -16.54 8.99
C LYS A 199 14.45 -16.18 9.63
N GLU A 200 14.15 -14.90 9.78
CA GLU A 200 12.90 -14.44 10.40
C GLU A 200 11.66 -14.98 9.67
N ASP A 201 11.66 -14.89 8.33
CA ASP A 201 10.57 -15.40 7.50
C ASP A 201 10.56 -16.95 7.47
N PHE A 202 11.73 -17.60 7.52
CA PHE A 202 11.84 -19.06 7.60
C PHE A 202 11.27 -19.61 8.90
N ASP A 203 11.66 -19.03 10.04
CA ASP A 203 11.21 -19.44 11.37
C ASP A 203 9.67 -19.30 11.46
N GLN A 204 9.12 -18.20 10.94
CA GLN A 204 7.67 -18.02 10.83
C GLN A 204 7.00 -19.13 10.00
N LEU A 205 7.55 -19.48 8.83
CA LEU A 205 7.01 -20.55 7.99
C LEU A 205 7.10 -21.93 8.67
N ILE A 206 8.16 -22.20 9.43
CA ILE A 206 8.34 -23.46 10.15
C ILE A 206 7.39 -23.57 11.34
N GLU A 207 7.21 -22.49 12.11
CA GLU A 207 6.20 -22.42 13.17
C GLU A 207 4.79 -22.69 12.62
N GLU A 208 4.49 -22.12 11.45
CA GLU A 208 3.22 -22.37 10.77
C GLU A 208 3.12 -23.81 10.26
N PHE A 209 4.18 -24.38 9.68
CA PHE A 209 4.19 -25.71 9.04
C PHE A 209 5.23 -26.67 9.66
N PRO A 210 4.96 -27.27 10.83
CA PRO A 210 5.93 -28.14 11.52
C PRO A 210 6.27 -29.43 10.74
N ASP A 211 5.38 -29.90 9.86
CA ASP A 211 5.67 -31.03 8.98
C ASP A 211 6.78 -30.70 7.95
N ALA A 212 6.92 -29.43 7.58
CA ALA A 212 7.96 -28.97 6.67
C ALA A 212 9.36 -29.02 7.31
N GLU A 213 9.45 -28.76 8.62
CA GLU A 213 10.69 -28.86 9.39
C GLU A 213 11.30 -30.25 9.28
N ARG A 214 10.49 -31.29 9.54
CA ARG A 214 10.93 -32.68 9.46
C ARG A 214 11.39 -33.05 8.06
N ALA A 215 10.61 -32.68 7.04
CA ALA A 215 10.93 -33.00 5.66
C ALA A 215 12.23 -32.33 5.18
N LEU A 216 12.47 -31.07 5.58
CA LEU A 216 13.71 -30.35 5.28
C LEU A 216 14.89 -30.91 6.06
N LEU A 217 14.70 -31.30 7.32
CA LEU A 217 15.73 -31.94 8.14
C LEU A 217 16.14 -33.30 7.58
N ASP A 218 15.17 -34.14 7.18
CA ASP A 218 15.44 -35.44 6.55
C ASP A 218 16.22 -35.26 5.25
N TYR A 219 15.83 -34.29 4.41
CA TYR A 219 16.55 -33.95 3.18
C TYR A 219 17.98 -33.48 3.48
N HIS A 220 18.17 -32.66 4.51
CA HIS A 220 19.49 -32.21 4.95
C HIS A 220 20.38 -33.39 5.39
N GLN A 221 19.85 -34.28 6.24
CA GLN A 221 20.59 -35.43 6.76
C GLN A 221 21.02 -36.41 5.67
N GLU A 222 20.15 -36.68 4.69
CA GLU A 222 20.48 -37.49 3.51
C GLU A 222 21.67 -36.89 2.75
N ARG A 223 21.66 -35.57 2.56
CA ARG A 223 22.73 -34.86 1.84
C ARG A 223 24.02 -34.78 2.64
N SER A 224 23.95 -34.54 3.94
CA SER A 224 25.12 -34.45 4.82
C SER A 224 25.93 -35.76 4.80
N LYS A 225 25.26 -36.92 4.84
CA LYS A 225 25.90 -38.24 4.72
C LYS A 225 26.68 -38.40 3.41
N MET A 226 26.16 -37.86 2.30
CA MET A 226 26.85 -37.90 1.00
C MET A 226 28.07 -36.98 0.99
N TYR A 227 27.99 -35.81 1.62
CA TYR A 227 29.13 -34.90 1.77
C TYR A 227 30.25 -35.55 2.58
N ASP A 228 29.92 -36.16 3.72
CA ASP A 228 30.92 -36.84 4.56
C ASP A 228 31.59 -37.99 3.82
N PHE A 229 30.82 -38.77 3.05
CA PHE A 229 31.37 -39.83 2.20
C PHE A 229 32.38 -39.29 1.17
N VAL A 230 32.03 -38.24 0.42
CA VAL A 230 32.92 -37.63 -0.58
C VAL A 230 34.15 -37.01 0.09
N PHE A 231 33.97 -36.37 1.23
CA PHE A 231 35.03 -35.74 2.00
C PHE A 231 36.08 -36.75 2.47
N GLU A 232 35.64 -37.81 3.16
CA GLU A 232 36.52 -38.87 3.66
C GLU A 232 37.21 -39.63 2.53
N GLN A 233 36.48 -39.92 1.45
CA GLN A 233 37.06 -40.56 0.26
C GLN A 233 38.17 -39.67 -0.35
N THR A 234 37.95 -38.36 -0.44
CA THR A 234 38.92 -37.42 -1.01
C THR A 234 40.14 -37.23 -0.09
N LEU A 235 39.93 -37.11 1.22
CA LEU A 235 41.01 -37.03 2.20
C LEU A 235 41.86 -38.30 2.23
N ALA A 236 41.24 -39.48 2.16
CA ALA A 236 41.96 -40.74 2.05
C ALA A 236 42.87 -40.76 0.81
N ARG A 237 42.42 -40.20 -0.32
CA ARG A 237 43.22 -40.08 -1.54
C ARG A 237 44.35 -39.06 -1.41
N TYR A 238 44.11 -37.92 -0.76
CA TYR A 238 45.15 -36.93 -0.46
C TYR A 238 46.22 -37.50 0.47
N ARG A 239 45.84 -38.27 1.49
CA ARG A 239 46.77 -38.97 2.39
C ARG A 239 47.66 -39.96 1.62
N VAL A 240 47.09 -40.73 0.69
CA VAL A 240 47.86 -41.64 -0.20
C VAL A 240 48.80 -40.85 -1.11
N TYR A 241 48.34 -39.76 -1.71
CA TYR A 241 49.16 -38.90 -2.57
C TYR A 241 50.37 -38.30 -1.82
N ILE A 242 50.18 -37.83 -0.60
CA ILE A 242 51.27 -37.27 0.21
C ILE A 242 52.25 -38.34 0.66
N ALA A 243 51.76 -39.53 1.01
CA ALA A 243 52.62 -40.67 1.31
C ALA A 243 53.51 -41.04 0.11
N THR A 244 53.02 -40.87 -1.13
CA THR A 244 53.81 -41.08 -2.35
C THR A 244 54.73 -39.91 -2.72
N LEU A 245 54.43 -38.69 -2.26
CA LEU A 245 55.26 -37.50 -2.49
C LEU A 245 56.58 -37.55 -1.71
N ASN A 246 56.54 -38.11 -0.50
CA ASN A 246 57.70 -38.23 0.39
C ASN A 246 58.71 -39.31 -0.05
N SER A 247 58.43 -40.06 -1.12
CA SER A 247 59.25 -41.20 -1.56
C SER A 247 60.15 -40.97 -2.80
N ASP A 248 59.94 -39.93 -3.64
CA ASP A 248 60.85 -39.58 -4.76
C ASP A 248 60.49 -38.25 -5.48
N PRO A 249 61.46 -37.37 -5.82
CA PRO A 249 61.20 -36.03 -6.41
C PRO A 249 60.77 -36.03 -7.90
N VAL A 250 61.00 -37.12 -8.65
CA VAL A 250 60.51 -37.27 -10.04
C VAL A 250 59.01 -37.57 -10.08
N SER A 251 58.42 -38.02 -8.97
CA SER A 251 57.01 -38.40 -8.85
C SER A 251 56.06 -37.20 -8.64
N GLU A 252 56.58 -36.00 -8.34
CA GLU A 252 55.79 -34.79 -8.02
C GLU A 252 54.89 -34.34 -9.18
N MET A 253 55.42 -34.30 -10.42
CA MET A 253 54.66 -33.89 -11.61
C MET A 253 53.67 -34.96 -12.07
N THR A 254 54.04 -36.25 -12.01
CA THR A 254 53.19 -37.37 -12.39
C THR A 254 52.09 -37.68 -11.37
N GLY A 255 52.32 -37.39 -10.08
CA GLY A 255 51.36 -37.69 -9.03
C GLY A 255 50.15 -36.76 -9.03
N LEU A 256 50.34 -35.47 -9.35
CA LEU A 256 49.25 -34.48 -9.41
C LEU A 256 48.30 -34.77 -10.59
N GLU A 257 48.86 -35.18 -11.74
CA GLU A 257 48.11 -35.58 -12.94
C GLU A 257 47.31 -36.89 -12.75
N ASN A 258 47.76 -37.78 -11.85
CA ASN A 258 47.08 -39.02 -11.50
C ASN A 258 45.99 -38.85 -10.43
N LEU A 259 46.06 -37.81 -9.60
CA LEU A 259 45.09 -37.53 -8.55
C LEU A 259 43.76 -37.03 -9.13
N TYR A 260 43.84 -36.07 -10.05
CA TYR A 260 42.72 -35.34 -10.62
C TYR A 260 41.63 -36.22 -11.28
N PRO A 261 41.96 -37.28 -12.05
CA PRO A 261 41.01 -38.23 -12.61
C PRO A 261 40.23 -39.08 -11.61
N THR A 262 40.82 -39.33 -10.44
CA THR A 262 40.34 -40.30 -9.45
C THR A 262 39.42 -39.69 -8.40
N LEU A 263 39.35 -38.36 -8.36
CA LEU A 263 38.47 -37.62 -7.48
C LEU A 263 37.01 -37.71 -7.97
N THR A 264 36.10 -37.83 -7.01
CA THR A 264 34.65 -37.88 -7.21
C THR A 264 34.02 -36.67 -6.56
N VAL A 265 33.02 -36.07 -7.21
CA VAL A 265 32.27 -34.89 -6.75
C VAL A 265 30.78 -35.11 -6.99
N LEU A 266 29.95 -34.54 -6.12
CA LEU A 266 28.50 -34.52 -6.32
C LEU A 266 28.13 -33.45 -7.36
N LEU A 267 27.30 -33.81 -8.33
CA LEU A 267 26.67 -32.90 -9.28
C LEU A 267 25.17 -32.94 -9.05
N ASP A 268 24.60 -31.89 -8.45
CA ASP A 268 23.18 -31.82 -8.04
C ASP A 268 22.70 -33.10 -7.31
N GLY A 269 23.45 -33.53 -6.30
CA GLY A 269 23.17 -34.72 -5.49
C GLY A 269 23.58 -36.07 -6.09
N VAL A 270 24.15 -36.10 -7.30
CA VAL A 270 24.57 -37.36 -7.97
C VAL A 270 26.09 -37.48 -8.00
N LEU A 271 26.63 -38.59 -7.49
CA LEU A 271 28.08 -38.85 -7.47
C LEU A 271 28.62 -39.02 -8.89
N LYS A 272 29.59 -38.19 -9.28
CA LYS A 272 30.25 -38.24 -10.59
C LYS A 272 31.76 -38.14 -10.45
N SER A 273 32.49 -38.76 -11.38
CA SER A 273 33.94 -38.53 -11.49
C SER A 273 34.18 -37.15 -12.12
N TYR A 274 35.24 -36.46 -11.72
CA TYR A 274 35.64 -35.18 -12.32
C TYR A 274 35.75 -35.22 -13.86
N ARG A 275 36.12 -36.37 -14.45
CA ARG A 275 36.18 -36.55 -15.92
C ARG A 275 34.81 -36.53 -16.61
N SER A 276 33.75 -36.82 -15.87
CA SER A 276 32.37 -36.91 -16.38
C SER A 276 31.55 -35.62 -16.18
N LEU A 277 32.18 -34.55 -15.68
CA LEU A 277 31.53 -33.26 -15.53
C LEU A 277 31.35 -32.57 -16.89
N PRO A 278 30.23 -31.87 -17.12
CA PRO A 278 30.00 -31.12 -18.34
C PRO A 278 31.10 -30.06 -18.59
N LEU A 279 31.54 -29.91 -19.83
CA LEU A 279 32.59 -28.97 -20.24
C LEU A 279 32.36 -27.52 -19.75
N PRO A 280 31.13 -26.96 -19.77
CA PRO A 280 30.87 -25.60 -19.26
C PRO A 280 31.08 -25.46 -17.74
N VAL A 281 30.89 -26.53 -16.98
CA VAL A 281 31.08 -26.56 -15.51
C VAL A 281 32.57 -26.61 -15.19
N LEU A 282 33.32 -27.45 -15.91
CA LEU A 282 34.78 -27.55 -15.79
C LEU A 282 35.49 -26.22 -16.12
N GLN A 283 35.02 -25.48 -17.12
CA GLN A 283 35.56 -24.16 -17.49
C GLN A 283 35.31 -23.06 -16.42
N ALA A 284 34.31 -23.24 -15.55
CA ALA A 284 33.95 -22.26 -14.53
C ALA A 284 34.71 -22.47 -13.20
N LEU A 285 35.22 -23.67 -12.94
CA LEU A 285 35.92 -24.03 -11.71
C LEU A 285 37.35 -23.47 -11.73
N ASP A 286 37.62 -22.44 -10.92
CA ASP A 286 38.99 -21.94 -10.71
C ASP A 286 39.77 -22.93 -9.83
N LEU A 287 40.73 -23.64 -10.41
CA LEU A 287 41.56 -24.65 -9.74
C LEU A 287 42.81 -24.07 -9.09
N GLN A 288 42.59 -23.12 -8.20
CA GLN A 288 43.66 -22.52 -7.40
C GLN A 288 43.56 -23.02 -5.96
N LEU A 289 44.36 -24.03 -5.63
CA LEU A 289 44.78 -24.30 -4.24
C LEU A 289 45.77 -23.18 -3.88
N SER A 290 45.43 -22.29 -2.95
CA SER A 290 46.31 -21.17 -2.59
C SER A 290 46.35 -20.94 -1.07
N MET A 291 47.55 -21.13 -0.52
CA MET A 291 47.92 -20.84 0.87
C MET A 291 48.20 -19.34 1.01
N GLY A 292 47.23 -18.58 1.53
CA GLY A 292 47.30 -17.13 1.66
C GLY A 292 48.11 -16.64 2.87
N VAL A 293 48.61 -15.42 2.82
CA VAL A 293 49.14 -14.68 3.98
C VAL A 293 48.65 -13.22 3.95
N SER A 294 48.29 -12.68 5.12
CA SER A 294 47.82 -11.31 5.37
C SER A 294 48.81 -10.48 6.18
N VAL A 295 48.69 -9.13 6.16
CA VAL A 295 49.60 -8.19 6.83
C VAL A 295 48.83 -6.95 7.38
N PHE A 296 48.63 -6.95 8.71
CA PHE A 296 48.63 -5.87 9.74
C PHE A 296 47.43 -4.94 10.08
N ASN A 297 47.23 -4.85 11.42
CA ASN A 297 46.40 -3.98 12.27
C ASN A 297 47.02 -2.59 12.50
N SER A 298 46.21 -1.59 12.89
CA SER A 298 46.24 -0.99 14.24
C SER A 298 45.30 0.22 14.34
N ALA A 299 44.47 0.20 15.39
CA ALA A 299 43.86 1.39 15.96
C ALA A 299 44.95 2.24 16.64
N THR A 300 44.83 3.56 16.62
CA THR A 300 44.50 4.41 17.78
C THR A 300 44.63 5.89 17.40
N GLU A 301 43.89 6.73 18.12
CA GLU A 301 43.98 8.19 18.17
C GLU A 301 43.24 8.90 17.02
N LYS A 302 41.93 9.19 17.07
CA LYS A 302 41.02 9.48 18.20
C LYS A 302 41.67 10.31 19.31
N MET A 303 42.14 11.52 18.98
CA MET A 303 41.95 12.69 19.84
C MET A 303 42.43 13.97 19.13
N ASN A 304 41.78 15.09 19.46
CA ASN A 304 42.23 16.48 19.23
C ASN A 304 41.78 17.16 17.93
N MET A 305 40.52 17.62 17.88
CA MET A 305 40.15 18.86 17.18
C MET A 305 38.83 19.41 17.76
N ILE A 306 38.87 19.84 19.03
CA ILE A 306 37.84 20.70 19.65
C ILE A 306 38.59 21.87 20.30
N TRP A 307 38.78 22.93 19.53
CA TRP A 307 39.26 24.25 19.96
C TRP A 307 38.50 25.33 19.19
N LEU A 308 37.22 25.50 19.47
CA LEU A 308 36.52 26.72 19.06
C LEU A 308 35.45 27.09 20.10
N LEU A 309 35.90 27.24 21.34
CA LEU A 309 35.20 28.04 22.34
C LEU A 309 35.76 29.46 22.27
N SER A 310 34.91 30.45 21.99
CA SER A 310 34.88 31.73 22.73
C SER A 310 33.55 32.40 22.40
N GLN A 311 32.62 32.45 23.37
CA GLN A 311 32.31 33.64 24.20
C GLN A 311 31.46 34.68 23.44
N ASP A 312 30.45 35.33 24.00
CA ASP A 312 29.92 35.34 25.36
C ASP A 312 28.60 36.15 25.43
N SER A 313 27.84 35.89 26.50
CA SER A 313 27.10 36.86 27.35
C SER A 313 25.95 37.69 26.74
N HIS A 314 24.69 37.48 27.19
CA HIS A 314 23.98 38.14 28.32
C HIS A 314 23.53 39.60 28.00
N ALA A 315 22.42 40.16 28.47
CA ALA A 315 21.32 39.72 29.33
C ALA A 315 20.10 40.64 29.13
N ASP A 316 18.97 40.06 29.50
CA ASP A 316 17.67 40.52 29.98
C ASP A 316 17.36 41.98 30.43
N VAL A 317 16.03 42.15 30.50
CA VAL A 317 15.18 42.91 31.46
C VAL A 317 14.58 44.23 30.97
N LYS A 318 13.25 44.23 30.78
CA LYS A 318 12.32 45.18 31.45
C LYS A 318 10.84 44.82 31.21
N SER A 319 10.29 44.00 32.10
CA SER A 319 8.87 44.02 32.46
C SER A 319 8.62 45.19 33.44
N VAL A 320 7.34 45.51 33.72
CA VAL A 320 6.79 46.62 34.56
C VAL A 320 6.01 47.69 33.75
N TRP A 321 6.21 47.83 32.44
CA TRP A 321 5.38 48.70 31.56
C TRP A 321 4.21 47.96 30.85
N GLN A 322 3.87 46.76 31.31
CA GLN A 322 2.93 45.85 30.60
C GLN A 322 1.52 45.83 31.21
N HIS A 323 1.35 46.12 32.49
CA HIS A 323 0.04 46.04 33.15
C HIS A 323 -0.90 47.21 32.85
N MET A 324 -0.36 48.41 32.57
CA MET A 324 -1.16 49.61 32.25
C MET A 324 -1.44 49.74 30.74
N LYS A 325 -0.64 49.06 29.91
CA LYS A 325 -0.86 48.85 28.48
C LYS A 325 -2.16 48.06 28.23
N TRP A 326 -2.40 46.99 29.00
CA TRP A 326 -3.32 45.90 28.68
C TRP A 326 -4.80 46.31 28.42
N LYS A 327 -5.34 47.32 29.10
CA LYS A 327 -6.77 47.70 28.98
C LYS A 327 -7.14 48.62 27.80
N ILE A 328 -6.17 49.29 27.19
CA ILE A 328 -6.38 50.11 25.95
C ILE A 328 -5.84 49.33 24.72
N LEU A 329 -5.16 48.19 24.93
CA LEU A 329 -4.41 47.43 23.93
C LEU A 329 -5.14 46.27 23.26
N THR A 330 -6.39 45.99 23.63
CA THR A 330 -7.09 44.78 23.18
C THR A 330 -7.22 44.78 21.65
N PRO A 331 -6.53 43.85 20.97
CA PRO A 331 -6.51 43.76 19.52
C PRO A 331 -7.85 43.20 19.01
N ILE A 332 -8.35 43.71 17.88
CA ILE A 332 -9.53 43.13 17.24
C ILE A 332 -9.14 41.75 16.68
N ASN A 333 -9.82 40.70 17.11
CA ASN A 333 -9.60 39.34 16.61
C ASN A 333 -9.94 39.30 15.11
N PRO A 334 -9.01 38.89 14.22
CA PRO A 334 -9.23 38.84 12.77
C PRO A 334 -10.33 37.85 12.35
N PHE A 335 -10.63 36.85 13.18
CA PHE A 335 -11.69 35.86 12.91
C PHE A 335 -13.05 36.25 13.49
N HIS A 336 -13.18 37.43 14.09
CA HIS A 336 -14.45 37.89 14.63
C HIS A 336 -15.42 38.28 13.50
N TRP A 337 -16.70 37.92 13.64
CA TRP A 337 -17.74 38.15 12.63
C TRP A 337 -17.84 39.61 12.16
N SER A 338 -17.73 40.58 13.08
CA SER A 338 -17.78 42.01 12.71
C SER A 338 -16.60 42.47 11.85
N LYS A 339 -15.41 41.87 12.04
CA LYS A 339 -14.25 42.17 11.22
C LYS A 339 -14.37 41.53 9.84
N LEU A 340 -14.91 40.31 9.77
CA LEU A 340 -15.22 39.63 8.51
C LEU A 340 -16.23 40.42 7.66
N MET A 341 -17.31 40.91 8.26
CA MET A 341 -18.29 41.75 7.55
C MET A 341 -17.66 43.06 7.05
N TRP A 342 -16.81 43.70 7.87
CA TRP A 342 -16.05 44.88 7.45
C TRP A 342 -15.15 44.57 6.24
N ASP A 343 -14.42 43.45 6.27
CA ASP A 343 -13.57 43.03 5.16
C ASP A 343 -14.37 42.82 3.86
N ILE A 344 -15.53 42.15 3.94
CA ILE A 344 -16.41 41.96 2.77
C ILE A 344 -16.87 43.30 2.18
N VAL A 345 -17.27 44.25 3.03
CA VAL A 345 -17.69 45.60 2.60
C VAL A 345 -16.52 46.33 1.94
N THR A 346 -15.33 46.33 2.55
CA THR A 346 -14.15 46.98 1.97
C THR A 346 -13.67 46.32 0.68
N SER A 347 -13.73 44.99 0.57
CA SER A 347 -13.38 44.25 -0.66
C SER A 347 -14.36 44.54 -1.79
N THR A 348 -15.66 44.66 -1.49
CA THR A 348 -16.69 45.01 -2.48
C THR A 348 -16.50 46.43 -3.01
N LEU A 349 -16.17 47.37 -2.13
CA LEU A 349 -15.87 48.76 -2.52
C LEU A 349 -14.57 48.86 -3.32
N LEU A 350 -13.54 48.10 -2.95
CA LEU A 350 -12.30 48.03 -3.73
C LEU A 350 -12.54 47.45 -5.12
N LEU A 351 -13.40 46.42 -5.26
CA LEU A 351 -13.81 45.88 -6.54
C LEU A 351 -14.52 46.92 -7.41
N TYR A 352 -15.45 47.69 -6.83
CA TYR A 352 -16.09 48.82 -7.52
C TYR A 352 -15.05 49.84 -7.99
N CYS A 353 -14.11 50.26 -7.13
CA CYS A 353 -13.06 51.20 -7.50
C CYS A 353 -12.13 50.65 -8.60
N ALA A 354 -11.82 49.36 -8.56
CA ALA A 354 -10.94 48.73 -9.54
C ALA A 354 -11.51 48.76 -10.96
N ILE A 355 -12.85 48.72 -11.10
CA ILE A 355 -13.55 48.82 -12.39
C ILE A 355 -13.85 50.28 -12.74
N ALA A 356 -14.34 51.06 -11.78
CA ALA A 356 -14.77 52.44 -12.02
C ALA A 356 -13.59 53.38 -12.29
N VAL A 357 -12.51 53.32 -11.50
CA VAL A 357 -11.41 54.32 -11.59
C VAL A 357 -10.67 54.29 -12.95
N PRO A 358 -10.26 53.13 -13.50
CA PRO A 358 -9.64 53.10 -14.83
C PRO A 358 -10.60 53.56 -15.94
N TYR A 359 -11.89 53.19 -15.83
CA TYR A 359 -12.92 53.60 -16.78
C TYR A 359 -13.13 55.12 -16.75
N GLU A 360 -13.33 55.71 -15.57
CA GLU A 360 -13.48 57.17 -15.39
C GLU A 360 -12.24 57.91 -15.89
N ALA A 361 -11.04 57.41 -15.55
CA ALA A 361 -9.77 57.99 -15.99
C ALA A 361 -9.64 57.99 -17.53
N ALA A 362 -10.05 56.90 -18.20
CA ALA A 362 -9.92 56.75 -19.63
C ALA A 362 -11.04 57.44 -20.43
N PHE A 363 -12.30 57.30 -20.03
CA PHE A 363 -13.46 57.66 -20.87
C PHE A 363 -14.16 58.98 -20.49
N LEU A 364 -14.14 59.42 -19.22
CA LEU A 364 -14.91 60.60 -18.76
C LEU A 364 -14.07 61.88 -18.54
N GLY A 365 -12.76 61.78 -18.74
CA GLY A 365 -11.75 62.71 -18.23
C GLY A 365 -11.67 64.15 -18.78
N VAL A 366 -12.74 64.75 -19.33
CA VAL A 366 -12.70 66.17 -19.77
C VAL A 366 -13.88 67.01 -19.26
N ASP A 367 -15.07 66.44 -19.06
CA ASP A 367 -16.27 67.24 -18.74
C ASP A 367 -16.62 67.33 -17.24
N GLY A 368 -15.81 66.71 -16.37
CA GLY A 368 -16.05 66.77 -14.91
C GLY A 368 -17.09 65.77 -14.39
N ASP A 369 -17.63 64.92 -15.26
CA ASP A 369 -18.59 63.89 -14.91
C ASP A 369 -17.88 62.67 -14.30
N THR A 370 -18.00 62.50 -12.98
CA THR A 370 -17.79 61.21 -12.31
C THR A 370 -19.07 60.39 -12.39
N LEU A 371 -18.99 59.05 -12.42
CA LEU A 371 -20.19 58.19 -12.52
C LEU A 371 -21.21 58.48 -11.41
N SER A 372 -20.70 58.80 -10.21
CA SER A 372 -21.50 59.25 -9.07
C SER A 372 -20.62 59.96 -8.02
N PRO A 373 -20.67 61.29 -7.90
CA PRO A 373 -19.87 62.05 -6.93
C PRO A 373 -20.08 61.61 -5.47
N GLY A 374 -21.30 61.18 -5.13
CA GLY A 374 -21.62 60.71 -3.77
C GLY A 374 -20.93 59.40 -3.39
N MET A 375 -20.70 58.49 -4.35
CA MET A 375 -20.00 57.24 -4.08
C MET A 375 -18.50 57.45 -3.87
N ASP A 376 -17.90 58.43 -4.55
CA ASP A 376 -16.49 58.78 -4.36
C ASP A 376 -16.21 59.25 -2.92
N ILE A 377 -17.09 60.10 -2.37
CA ILE A 377 -16.98 60.59 -0.98
C ILE A 377 -17.18 59.42 0.01
N LEU A 378 -18.15 58.54 -0.26
CA LEU A 378 -18.40 57.35 0.57
C LEU A 378 -17.19 56.42 0.61
N VAL A 379 -16.56 56.16 -0.54
CA VAL A 379 -15.34 55.35 -0.67
C VAL A 379 -14.19 55.96 0.14
N GLU A 380 -14.00 57.28 0.06
CA GLU A 380 -12.94 57.99 0.79
C GLU A 380 -13.13 57.89 2.31
N ILE A 381 -14.36 58.05 2.80
CA ILE A 381 -14.69 57.89 4.24
C ILE A 381 -14.40 56.45 4.70
N ILE A 382 -14.86 55.45 3.93
CA ILE A 382 -14.70 54.04 4.30
C ILE A 382 -13.23 53.61 4.27
N PHE A 383 -12.42 54.04 3.30
CA PHE A 383 -10.98 53.73 3.28
C PHE A 383 -10.19 54.47 4.37
N THR A 384 -10.63 55.65 4.79
CA THR A 384 -10.06 56.32 5.96
C THR A 384 -10.35 55.55 7.25
N LEU A 385 -11.58 55.05 7.41
CA LEU A 385 -11.95 54.18 8.53
C LEU A 385 -11.20 52.83 8.49
N ASP A 386 -10.96 52.29 7.30
CA ASP A 386 -10.20 51.06 7.06
C ASP A 386 -8.76 51.17 7.60
N ILE A 387 -8.07 52.30 7.39
CA ILE A 387 -6.74 52.55 7.97
C ILE A 387 -6.78 52.48 9.51
N ILE A 388 -7.79 53.08 10.14
CA ILE A 388 -7.95 53.10 11.60
C ILE A 388 -8.21 51.68 12.14
N ILE A 389 -9.00 50.89 11.43
CA ILE A 389 -9.33 49.51 11.80
C ILE A 389 -8.12 48.60 11.59
N ASN A 390 -7.37 48.74 10.48
CA ASN A 390 -6.16 47.97 10.20
C ASN A 390 -5.00 48.29 11.17
N LEU A 391 -4.93 49.50 11.72
CA LEU A 391 -4.01 49.84 12.83
C LEU A 391 -4.37 49.14 14.16
N ARG A 392 -5.61 48.63 14.29
CA ARG A 392 -6.15 48.02 15.51
C ARG A 392 -6.29 46.49 15.44
N THR A 393 -6.25 45.90 14.24
CA THR A 393 -6.36 44.44 14.02
C THR A 393 -5.17 43.68 14.61
N ALA A 394 -5.43 42.49 15.14
CA ALA A 394 -4.37 41.60 15.58
C ALA A 394 -3.61 41.06 14.37
N VAL A 395 -2.28 41.15 14.40
CA VAL A 395 -1.44 40.33 13.52
C VAL A 395 -1.07 39.10 14.33
N VAL A 396 -1.58 37.95 13.91
CA VAL A 396 -1.30 36.66 14.53
C VAL A 396 -0.02 36.13 13.89
N VAL A 397 1.03 35.96 14.68
CA VAL A 397 2.28 35.32 14.23
C VAL A 397 2.37 33.97 14.93
N ASP A 398 2.56 32.93 14.14
CA ASP A 398 2.80 31.59 14.67
C ASP A 398 4.25 31.52 15.17
N LEU A 399 4.41 31.53 16.48
CA LEU A 399 5.73 31.42 17.09
C LEU A 399 6.04 29.92 17.24
N ARG A 400 7.08 29.46 16.53
CA ARG A 400 7.64 28.09 16.60
C ARG A 400 6.84 26.95 15.98
N GLY A 401 5.71 27.20 15.31
CA GLY A 401 4.96 26.14 14.62
C GLY A 401 4.27 25.13 15.56
N GLU A 402 4.10 25.50 16.83
CA GLU A 402 3.46 24.69 17.88
C GLU A 402 2.01 25.13 18.14
N GLY A 403 1.37 25.86 17.20
CA GLY A 403 -0.03 26.30 17.32
C GLY A 403 -0.27 27.40 18.37
N HIS A 404 0.78 27.90 19.01
CA HIS A 404 0.70 29.00 19.97
C HIS A 404 0.65 30.33 19.23
N THR A 405 -0.56 30.74 18.90
CA THR A 405 -0.85 32.02 18.25
C THR A 405 -0.64 33.18 19.22
N ALA A 406 0.52 33.82 19.15
CA ALA A 406 0.78 35.03 19.93
C ALA A 406 0.37 36.27 19.14
N VAL A 407 -0.46 37.11 19.76
CA VAL A 407 -0.79 38.40 19.17
C VAL A 407 0.39 39.36 19.37
N LEU A 408 0.90 39.91 18.27
CA LEU A 408 1.99 40.88 18.30
C LEU A 408 1.67 42.10 19.20
N GLU A 409 2.68 42.54 19.95
CA GLU A 409 2.58 43.76 20.75
C GLU A 409 2.25 44.99 19.87
N ARG A 410 1.47 45.94 20.40
CA ARG A 410 1.01 47.15 19.67
C ARG A 410 2.11 47.87 18.88
N ARG A 411 3.27 48.14 19.50
CA ARG A 411 4.38 48.86 18.83
C ARG A 411 5.00 48.05 17.69
N ALA A 412 5.00 46.71 17.81
CA ALA A 412 5.43 45.83 16.74
C ALA A 412 4.40 45.82 15.60
N ARG A 413 3.09 45.70 15.90
CA ARG A 413 2.01 45.76 14.90
C ARG A 413 2.04 47.04 14.07
N TRP A 414 2.17 48.19 14.74
CA TRP A 414 2.19 49.49 14.08
C TRP A 414 3.44 49.67 13.23
N ARG A 415 4.60 49.23 13.73
CA ARG A 415 5.85 49.27 12.98
C ARG A 415 5.76 48.41 11.72
N GLU A 416 5.16 47.23 11.83
CA GLU A 416 4.98 46.31 10.71
C GLU A 416 4.03 46.91 9.65
N TYR A 417 2.88 47.43 10.08
CA TYR A 417 1.92 48.05 9.17
C TYR A 417 2.43 49.35 8.54
N LEU A 418 3.09 50.24 9.31
CA LEU A 418 3.66 51.50 8.83
C LEU A 418 4.88 51.30 7.92
N ARG A 419 5.66 50.23 8.12
CA ARG A 419 6.78 49.87 7.23
C ARG A 419 6.32 49.21 5.94
N GLY A 420 5.16 48.55 5.95
CA GLY A 420 4.57 47.89 4.78
C GLY A 420 3.44 48.69 4.13
N TRP A 421 2.21 48.39 4.57
CA TRP A 421 0.96 48.60 3.83
C TRP A 421 0.36 50.00 3.97
N PHE A 422 0.73 50.72 5.03
CA PHE A 422 0.20 52.04 5.34
C PHE A 422 0.30 53.02 4.17
N TRP A 423 1.43 53.05 3.46
CA TRP A 423 1.63 54.02 2.38
C TRP A 423 0.68 53.82 1.20
N MET A 424 0.31 52.57 0.90
CA MET A 424 -0.66 52.26 -0.14
C MET A 424 -2.08 52.58 0.32
N ASP A 425 -2.43 52.24 1.56
CA ASP A 425 -3.73 52.57 2.14
C ASP A 425 -3.93 54.10 2.24
N PHE A 426 -2.91 54.82 2.69
CA PHE A 426 -2.92 56.28 2.79
C PHE A 426 -3.10 56.95 1.42
N LEU A 427 -2.33 56.54 0.41
CA LEU A 427 -2.42 57.12 -0.93
C LEU A 427 -3.79 56.83 -1.58
N SER A 428 -4.38 55.67 -1.30
CA SER A 428 -5.73 55.30 -1.78
C SER A 428 -6.87 56.07 -1.12
N ALA A 429 -6.65 56.56 0.12
CA ALA A 429 -7.63 57.27 0.94
C ALA A 429 -7.57 58.81 0.78
N LEU A 430 -6.66 59.35 -0.03
CA LEU A 430 -6.57 60.80 -0.25
C LEU A 430 -7.85 61.35 -0.91
N PRO A 431 -8.42 62.46 -0.39
CA PRO A 431 -9.64 63.08 -0.92
C PRO A 431 -9.35 63.93 -2.17
N VAL A 432 -8.86 63.28 -3.22
CA VAL A 432 -8.45 63.93 -4.48
C VAL A 432 -9.65 64.57 -5.17
N SER A 433 -10.85 63.99 -5.03
CA SER A 433 -12.12 64.53 -5.56
C SER A 433 -12.42 65.95 -5.05
N VAL A 434 -12.36 66.12 -3.73
CA VAL A 434 -12.64 67.38 -3.03
C VAL A 434 -11.58 68.43 -3.34
N VAL A 435 -10.30 68.04 -3.33
CA VAL A 435 -9.18 68.96 -3.63
C VAL A 435 -9.29 69.49 -5.06
N VAL A 436 -9.58 68.63 -6.03
CA VAL A 436 -9.72 69.04 -7.44
C VAL A 436 -10.95 69.92 -7.64
N ALA A 437 -12.09 69.61 -7.03
CA ALA A 437 -13.31 70.42 -7.13
C ALA A 437 -13.11 71.85 -6.59
N ILE A 438 -12.46 71.99 -5.43
CA ILE A 438 -12.15 73.31 -4.83
C ILE A 438 -11.18 74.09 -5.73
N SER A 439 -10.18 73.41 -6.31
CA SER A 439 -9.21 74.04 -7.20
C SER A 439 -9.83 74.50 -8.52
N ASP A 440 -10.77 73.74 -9.09
CA ASP A 440 -11.44 74.08 -10.36
C ASP A 440 -12.37 75.30 -10.19
N GLU A 441 -13.11 75.37 -9.07
CA GLU A 441 -13.93 76.53 -8.73
C GLU A 441 -13.08 77.80 -8.50
N SER A 442 -11.91 77.63 -7.88
CA SER A 442 -10.96 78.73 -7.63
C SER A 442 -10.29 79.23 -8.91
N ILE A 443 -9.94 78.33 -9.84
CA ILE A 443 -9.33 78.68 -11.14
C ILE A 443 -10.35 79.37 -12.05
N LYS A 444 -11.60 78.90 -12.07
CA LYS A 444 -12.70 79.57 -12.81
C LYS A 444 -12.98 80.99 -12.30
N LYS A 445 -12.82 81.24 -10.99
CA LYS A 445 -12.98 82.58 -10.38
C LYS A 445 -11.82 83.55 -10.69
N CYS A 446 -10.61 83.05 -10.96
CA CYS A 446 -9.42 83.88 -11.16
C CYS A 446 -9.12 84.27 -12.62
N GLY A 447 -9.98 83.93 -13.60
CA GLY A 447 -9.87 84.42 -14.99
C GLY A 447 -8.60 84.00 -15.76
N GLY A 448 -7.78 83.09 -15.23
CA GLY A 448 -6.53 82.66 -15.82
C GLY A 448 -6.70 81.46 -16.75
N SER A 449 -6.64 81.68 -18.06
CA SER A 449 -6.51 80.63 -19.10
C SER A 449 -5.09 80.01 -19.09
N GLY A 450 -4.67 79.48 -17.95
CA GLY A 450 -3.44 78.70 -17.82
C GLY A 450 -3.72 77.25 -18.23
N SER A 451 -3.72 76.96 -19.53
CA SER A 451 -3.97 75.61 -20.09
C SER A 451 -3.17 74.50 -19.36
N TRP A 452 -1.94 74.78 -18.93
CA TRP A 452 -1.09 73.84 -18.21
C TRP A 452 -1.49 73.59 -16.74
N VAL A 453 -2.11 74.56 -16.05
CA VAL A 453 -2.55 74.41 -14.65
C VAL A 453 -3.77 73.50 -14.58
N LEU A 454 -4.70 73.63 -15.53
CA LEU A 454 -5.85 72.72 -15.66
C LEU A 454 -5.40 71.28 -15.97
N VAL A 455 -4.35 71.13 -16.81
CA VAL A 455 -3.74 69.82 -17.10
C VAL A 455 -3.09 69.21 -15.86
N LEU A 456 -2.38 70.00 -15.04
CA LEU A 456 -1.80 69.53 -13.77
C LEU A 456 -2.86 69.15 -12.74
N VAL A 457 -3.90 69.99 -12.57
CA VAL A 457 -5.03 69.71 -11.67
C VAL A 457 -5.76 68.43 -12.07
N ASN A 458 -5.98 68.22 -13.38
CA ASN A 458 -6.57 66.98 -13.89
C ASN A 458 -5.62 65.77 -13.75
N SER A 459 -4.30 65.98 -13.78
CA SER A 459 -3.32 64.91 -13.54
C SER A 459 -3.32 64.41 -12.10
N PHE A 460 -3.71 65.23 -11.11
CA PHE A 460 -3.89 64.77 -9.73
C PHE A 460 -5.00 63.71 -9.60
N ARG A 461 -6.00 63.69 -10.50
CA ARG A 461 -7.04 62.64 -10.52
C ARG A 461 -6.46 61.24 -10.77
N LEU A 462 -5.31 61.13 -11.43
CA LEU A 462 -4.61 59.85 -11.65
C LEU A 462 -4.04 59.25 -10.35
N LEU A 463 -3.90 60.02 -9.28
CA LEU A 463 -3.55 59.47 -7.96
C LEU A 463 -4.62 58.50 -7.44
N ARG A 464 -5.87 58.58 -7.94
CA ARG A 464 -6.91 57.58 -7.65
C ARG A 464 -6.53 56.18 -8.13
N LEU A 465 -5.62 56.03 -9.10
CA LEU A 465 -5.09 54.72 -9.53
C LEU A 465 -4.35 54.00 -8.39
N ALA A 466 -3.92 54.70 -7.32
CA ALA A 466 -3.45 54.07 -6.09
C ALA A 466 -4.47 53.08 -5.50
N ARG A 467 -5.78 53.32 -5.70
CA ARG A 467 -6.86 52.40 -5.29
C ARG A 467 -6.82 51.08 -6.06
N VAL A 468 -6.38 51.11 -7.32
CA VAL A 468 -6.19 49.91 -8.16
C VAL A 468 -5.00 49.10 -7.67
N PHE A 469 -3.89 49.77 -7.31
CA PHE A 469 -2.74 49.09 -6.69
C PHE A 469 -3.10 48.49 -5.33
N LYS A 470 -3.88 49.18 -4.50
CA LYS A 470 -4.45 48.63 -3.26
C LYS A 470 -5.29 47.38 -3.54
N PHE A 471 -6.15 47.40 -4.55
CA PHE A 471 -6.96 46.24 -4.95
C PHE A 471 -6.13 45.04 -5.40
N ILE A 472 -5.14 45.24 -6.29
CA ILE A 472 -4.22 44.18 -6.75
C ILE A 472 -3.51 43.55 -5.54
N HIS A 473 -3.07 44.38 -4.60
CA HIS A 473 -2.39 43.93 -3.40
C HIS A 473 -3.31 43.14 -2.46
N THR A 474 -4.55 43.59 -2.27
CA THR A 474 -5.56 42.88 -1.45
C THR A 474 -5.92 41.52 -2.05
N LEU A 475 -6.03 41.41 -3.38
CA LEU A 475 -6.28 40.13 -4.07
C LEU A 475 -5.15 39.11 -3.89
N GLN A 476 -3.89 39.58 -3.76
CA GLN A 476 -2.75 38.70 -3.44
C GLN A 476 -2.76 38.25 -1.98
N ARG A 477 -3.39 39.01 -1.08
CA ARG A 477 -3.46 38.74 0.37
C ARG A 477 -4.50 37.69 0.74
N GLU A 478 -5.63 37.64 0.02
CA GLU A 478 -6.72 36.68 0.25
C GLU A 478 -6.29 35.22 0.09
N GLU A 479 -5.19 34.95 -0.60
CA GLU A 479 -4.71 33.59 -0.86
C GLU A 479 -4.10 32.92 0.40
N ASN A 480 -3.67 33.69 1.41
CA ASN A 480 -2.91 33.14 2.56
C ASN A 480 -3.29 33.65 3.98
N SER A 481 -4.18 34.64 4.18
CA SER A 481 -4.22 35.33 5.51
C SER A 481 -5.54 35.90 6.02
N THR A 482 -6.69 35.75 5.33
CA THR A 482 -7.97 36.33 5.80
C THR A 482 -9.01 35.25 6.10
N ALA A 483 -9.91 35.52 7.06
CA ALA A 483 -11.03 34.65 7.39
C ALA A 483 -11.95 34.39 6.19
N LEU A 484 -12.05 35.36 5.27
CA LEU A 484 -12.76 35.22 4.00
C LEU A 484 -12.06 34.24 3.05
N GLY A 485 -10.73 34.31 2.94
CA GLY A 485 -9.93 33.35 2.16
C GLY A 485 -10.05 31.92 2.68
N ALA A 486 -10.07 31.74 4.01
CA ALA A 486 -10.29 30.44 4.64
C ALA A 486 -11.73 29.91 4.42
N ALA A 487 -12.75 30.77 4.46
CA ALA A 487 -14.14 30.37 4.19
C ALA A 487 -14.35 29.97 2.73
N ILE A 488 -13.77 30.71 1.78
CA ILE A 488 -13.83 30.44 0.34
C ILE A 488 -13.00 29.18 -0.03
N ALA A 489 -11.97 28.85 0.75
CA ALA A 489 -11.14 27.66 0.52
C ALA A 489 -11.90 26.33 0.64
N THR A 490 -13.10 26.32 1.23
CA THR A 490 -13.94 25.11 1.37
C THR A 490 -14.43 24.53 0.04
N HIS A 491 -14.54 25.35 -1.02
CA HIS A 491 -14.81 24.91 -2.40
C HIS A 491 -13.62 25.21 -3.30
N HIS A 492 -12.53 24.48 -3.08
CA HIS A 492 -11.21 24.80 -3.59
C HIS A 492 -11.15 24.99 -5.12
N ASN A 493 -11.72 24.05 -5.88
CA ASN A 493 -11.52 23.99 -7.34
C ASN A 493 -12.40 25.00 -8.10
N SER A 494 -13.67 25.15 -7.71
CA SER A 494 -14.57 26.15 -8.32
C SER A 494 -14.14 27.58 -7.96
N ALA A 495 -13.72 27.83 -6.72
CA ALA A 495 -13.21 29.13 -6.31
C ALA A 495 -11.90 29.52 -7.03
N ARG A 496 -11.02 28.55 -7.32
CA ARG A 496 -9.83 28.77 -8.17
C ARG A 496 -10.22 29.23 -9.58
N VAL A 497 -11.19 28.57 -10.22
CA VAL A 497 -11.64 28.92 -11.59
C VAL A 497 -12.32 30.29 -11.63
N VAL A 498 -13.21 30.59 -10.67
CA VAL A 498 -13.87 31.91 -10.60
C VAL A 498 -12.86 33.03 -10.40
N ARG A 499 -11.85 32.83 -9.53
CA ARG A 499 -10.75 33.80 -9.34
C ARG A 499 -9.93 33.98 -10.61
N LEU A 500 -9.68 32.91 -11.38
CA LEU A 500 -8.98 32.99 -12.66
C LEU A 500 -9.76 33.84 -13.68
N VAL A 501 -11.05 33.57 -13.85
CA VAL A 501 -11.92 34.35 -14.76
C VAL A 501 -11.93 35.83 -14.36
N PHE A 502 -12.05 36.10 -13.06
CA PHE A 502 -12.01 37.47 -12.54
C PHE A 502 -10.68 38.17 -12.82
N ARG A 503 -9.53 37.53 -12.54
CA ARG A 503 -8.18 38.08 -12.79
C ARG A 503 -7.95 38.38 -14.28
N VAL A 504 -8.35 37.47 -15.17
CA VAL A 504 -8.22 37.64 -16.63
C VAL A 504 -9.12 38.76 -17.14
N GLY A 505 -10.38 38.79 -16.71
CA GLY A 505 -11.31 39.87 -17.07
C GLY A 505 -10.82 41.23 -16.60
N PHE A 506 -10.21 41.30 -15.41
CA PHE A 506 -9.62 42.51 -14.88
C PHE A 506 -8.39 43.00 -15.69
N ILE A 507 -7.49 42.09 -16.10
CA ILE A 507 -6.37 42.44 -16.99
C ILE A 507 -6.89 42.96 -18.33
N ALA A 508 -7.91 42.32 -18.90
CA ALA A 508 -8.55 42.77 -20.14
C ALA A 508 -9.12 44.18 -19.99
N HIS A 509 -9.81 44.47 -18.88
CA HIS A 509 -10.33 45.80 -18.57
C HIS A 509 -9.21 46.86 -18.45
N LEU A 510 -8.11 46.55 -17.75
CA LEU A 510 -6.98 47.46 -17.63
C LEU A 510 -6.29 47.72 -18.98
N LEU A 511 -6.09 46.68 -19.79
CA LEU A 511 -5.53 46.82 -21.14
C LEU A 511 -6.42 47.68 -22.04
N THR A 512 -7.74 47.51 -21.93
CA THR A 512 -8.77 48.29 -22.63
C THR A 512 -8.70 49.77 -22.27
N CYS A 513 -8.81 50.08 -20.98
CA CYS A 513 -8.81 51.46 -20.50
C CYS A 513 -7.46 52.13 -20.76
N GLY A 514 -6.35 51.41 -20.57
CA GLY A 514 -5.01 51.93 -20.83
C GLY A 514 -4.77 52.23 -22.31
N TYR A 515 -5.24 51.38 -23.24
CA TYR A 515 -5.06 51.63 -24.67
C TYR A 515 -5.80 52.90 -25.10
N PHE A 516 -7.07 53.04 -24.68
CA PHE A 516 -7.86 54.23 -24.96
C PHE A 516 -7.25 55.49 -24.34
N LEU A 517 -6.76 55.40 -23.10
CA LEU A 517 -6.10 56.51 -22.41
C LEU A 517 -4.84 56.96 -23.17
N VAL A 518 -4.00 56.03 -23.63
CA VAL A 518 -2.81 56.33 -24.42
C VAL A 518 -3.18 56.97 -25.75
N ALA A 519 -4.19 56.45 -26.46
CA ALA A 519 -4.68 57.04 -27.72
C ALA A 519 -5.17 58.48 -27.52
N ARG A 520 -5.87 58.76 -26.42
CA ARG A 520 -6.35 60.11 -26.08
C ARG A 520 -5.22 61.08 -25.74
N ILE A 521 -4.26 60.67 -24.91
CA ILE A 521 -3.09 61.50 -24.54
C ILE A 521 -2.22 61.79 -25.77
N ALA A 522 -1.96 60.76 -26.58
CA ALA A 522 -1.23 60.85 -27.84
C ALA A 522 -1.81 61.92 -28.78
N ARG A 523 -3.14 61.91 -28.93
CA ARG A 523 -3.86 62.92 -29.72
C ARG A 523 -3.69 64.32 -29.14
N SER A 524 -3.88 64.48 -27.83
CA SER A 524 -3.75 65.78 -27.16
C SER A 524 -2.33 66.36 -27.27
N ALA A 525 -1.30 65.52 -27.32
CA ALA A 525 0.10 65.97 -27.37
C ALA A 525 0.61 66.21 -28.79
N ASN A 526 0.28 65.33 -29.75
CA ASN A 526 0.91 65.31 -31.08
C ASN A 526 0.00 65.78 -32.22
N GLY A 527 -1.31 65.99 -31.99
CA GLY A 527 -2.25 66.53 -32.99
C GLY A 527 -2.48 65.70 -34.26
N GLY A 528 -1.88 64.50 -34.38
CA GLY A 528 -2.02 63.61 -35.54
C GLY A 528 -3.24 62.67 -35.47
N PRO A 529 -3.65 62.07 -36.60
CA PRO A 529 -4.75 61.10 -36.64
C PRO A 529 -4.34 59.80 -35.93
N GLY A 530 -4.96 59.53 -34.78
CA GLY A 530 -4.83 58.26 -34.04
C GLY A 530 -5.92 57.27 -34.41
N ILE A 531 -5.97 56.12 -33.73
CA ILE A 531 -7.02 55.10 -33.99
C ILE A 531 -8.46 55.65 -33.84
N GLN A 532 -8.63 56.68 -33.01
CA GLN A 532 -9.90 57.39 -32.78
C GLN A 532 -10.40 58.21 -33.98
N SER A 533 -9.53 58.63 -34.90
CA SER A 533 -9.92 59.42 -36.09
C SER A 533 -10.23 58.57 -37.32
N TYR A 534 -9.84 57.30 -37.33
CA TYR A 534 -10.00 56.40 -38.49
C TYR A 534 -11.34 55.67 -38.53
N PHE A 535 -11.93 55.41 -37.36
CA PHE A 535 -13.33 55.08 -37.27
C PHE A 535 -14.08 56.33 -36.85
N SER A 536 -15.34 56.49 -37.27
CA SER A 536 -16.29 57.52 -36.80
C SER A 536 -16.63 57.40 -35.30
N LEU A 537 -15.70 56.88 -34.49
CA LEU A 537 -15.75 56.73 -33.03
C LEU A 537 -15.82 58.08 -32.32
N GLU A 538 -15.58 59.21 -32.99
CA GLU A 538 -15.81 60.54 -32.41
C GLU A 538 -17.30 60.82 -32.11
N GLN A 539 -18.22 60.16 -32.81
CA GLN A 539 -19.67 60.30 -32.60
C GLN A 539 -20.28 59.12 -31.81
N SER A 540 -19.49 58.10 -31.49
CA SER A 540 -19.99 56.92 -30.77
C SER A 540 -20.04 57.19 -29.27
N SER A 541 -20.95 56.52 -28.58
CA SER A 541 -21.04 56.59 -27.13
C SER A 541 -19.78 56.02 -26.45
N ASN A 542 -19.46 56.47 -25.24
CA ASN A 542 -18.35 55.94 -24.45
C ASN A 542 -18.45 54.41 -24.21
N GLY A 543 -19.68 53.87 -24.18
CA GLY A 543 -19.93 52.43 -24.08
C GLY A 543 -19.50 51.66 -25.33
N GLU A 544 -19.79 52.18 -26.53
CA GLU A 544 -19.38 51.57 -27.80
C GLU A 544 -17.85 51.57 -27.96
N MET A 545 -17.19 52.67 -27.56
CA MET A 545 -15.72 52.73 -27.55
C MET A 545 -15.13 51.69 -26.59
N TYR A 546 -15.68 51.57 -25.37
CA TYR A 546 -15.21 50.56 -24.41
C TYR A 546 -15.31 49.13 -24.98
N ILE A 547 -16.44 48.78 -25.60
CA ILE A 547 -16.64 47.46 -26.20
C ILE A 547 -15.62 47.19 -27.31
N TYR A 548 -15.33 48.19 -28.15
CA TYR A 548 -14.34 48.07 -29.23
C TYR A 548 -12.91 47.82 -28.73
N PHE A 549 -12.44 48.60 -27.75
CA PHE A 549 -11.12 48.41 -27.16
C PHE A 549 -11.04 47.14 -26.29
N LEU A 550 -12.16 46.71 -25.69
CA LEU A 550 -12.25 45.43 -24.99
C LEU A 550 -12.11 44.25 -25.94
N TYR A 551 -12.71 44.35 -27.13
CA TYR A 551 -12.52 43.38 -28.19
C TYR A 551 -11.03 43.26 -28.60
N TRP A 552 -10.31 44.38 -28.73
CA TRP A 552 -8.85 44.35 -28.95
C TRP A 552 -8.09 43.65 -27.82
N ALA A 553 -8.40 43.98 -26.56
CA ALA A 553 -7.72 43.40 -25.41
C ALA A 553 -7.95 41.87 -25.35
N VAL A 554 -9.19 41.41 -25.53
CA VAL A 554 -9.55 39.99 -25.51
C VAL A 554 -8.90 39.24 -26.67
N THR A 555 -8.93 39.78 -27.90
CA THR A 555 -8.32 39.12 -29.07
C THR A 555 -6.80 39.07 -29.00
N THR A 556 -6.16 40.05 -28.37
CA THR A 556 -4.71 40.08 -28.10
C THR A 556 -4.33 39.09 -27.00
N MET A 557 -5.05 39.08 -25.89
CA MET A 557 -4.80 38.15 -24.77
C MET A 557 -5.04 36.69 -25.14
N THR A 558 -6.00 36.41 -26.02
CA THR A 558 -6.25 35.06 -26.54
C THR A 558 -5.35 34.68 -27.71
N THR A 559 -4.41 35.56 -28.10
CA THR A 559 -3.44 35.36 -29.20
C THR A 559 -4.10 35.14 -30.58
N VAL A 560 -5.36 35.53 -30.75
CA VAL A 560 -6.09 35.42 -32.02
C VAL A 560 -5.65 36.51 -33.00
N GLY A 561 -5.58 37.76 -32.54
CA GLY A 561 -4.99 38.90 -33.26
C GLY A 561 -5.46 39.08 -34.71
N TYR A 562 -6.73 39.46 -34.92
CA TYR A 562 -7.30 39.65 -36.27
C TYR A 562 -6.61 40.72 -37.12
N GLY A 563 -5.88 41.65 -36.51
CA GLY A 563 -5.12 42.70 -37.21
C GLY A 563 -5.98 43.87 -37.71
N ASP A 564 -7.21 43.98 -37.25
CA ASP A 564 -8.17 45.04 -37.57
C ASP A 564 -7.98 46.32 -36.75
N THR A 565 -7.25 46.22 -35.64
CA THR A 565 -7.03 47.26 -34.63
C THR A 565 -5.54 47.61 -34.58
N THR A 566 -5.08 48.33 -35.60
CA THR A 566 -3.65 48.67 -35.75
C THR A 566 -3.29 49.99 -35.05
N PRO A 567 -2.16 50.04 -34.31
CA PRO A 567 -1.65 51.29 -33.76
C PRO A 567 -1.05 52.17 -34.85
N HIS A 568 -1.25 53.48 -34.78
CA HIS A 568 -0.77 54.44 -35.77
C HIS A 568 0.30 55.38 -35.20
N ASN A 569 0.27 55.64 -33.88
CA ASN A 569 1.27 56.48 -33.22
C ASN A 569 2.36 55.65 -32.52
N VAL A 570 3.58 56.21 -32.37
CA VAL A 570 4.70 55.57 -31.66
C VAL A 570 4.32 55.19 -30.22
N ALA A 571 3.55 56.04 -29.53
CA ALA A 571 3.06 55.75 -28.20
C ALA A 571 2.07 54.58 -28.17
N GLU A 572 1.18 54.47 -29.17
CA GLU A 572 0.26 53.35 -29.33
C GLU A 572 1.02 52.06 -29.65
N ILE A 573 2.01 52.11 -30.55
CA ILE A 573 2.86 50.97 -30.91
C ILE A 573 3.60 50.44 -29.66
N ALA A 574 4.17 51.34 -28.85
CA ALA A 574 4.84 50.96 -27.62
C ALA A 574 3.88 50.29 -26.62
N TYR A 575 2.68 50.85 -26.44
CA TYR A 575 1.66 50.28 -25.56
C TYR A 575 1.17 48.91 -26.05
N VAL A 576 0.83 48.78 -27.34
CA VAL A 576 0.39 47.53 -27.95
C VAL A 576 1.48 46.47 -27.83
N SER A 577 2.76 46.82 -28.03
CA SER A 577 3.89 45.89 -27.86
C SER A 577 3.97 45.32 -26.44
N VAL A 578 3.81 46.17 -25.42
CA VAL A 578 3.74 45.74 -24.01
C VAL A 578 2.47 44.93 -23.75
N GLY A 579 1.33 45.35 -24.31
CA GLY A 579 0.04 44.65 -24.21
C GLY A 579 0.09 43.23 -24.77
N VAL A 580 0.79 43.02 -25.89
CA VAL A 580 1.02 41.68 -26.47
C VAL A 580 1.84 40.81 -25.52
N LEU A 581 2.91 41.33 -24.89
CA LEU A 581 3.71 40.57 -23.92
C LEU A 581 2.90 40.19 -22.68
N ILE A 582 2.10 41.12 -22.15
CA ILE A 582 1.18 40.86 -21.02
C ILE A 582 0.11 39.84 -21.43
N GLY A 583 -0.44 39.97 -22.63
CA GLY A 583 -1.43 39.04 -23.19
C GLY A 583 -0.90 37.63 -23.31
N ALA A 584 0.28 37.44 -23.92
CA ALA A 584 0.94 36.15 -24.03
C ALA A 584 1.23 35.52 -22.66
N SER A 585 1.74 36.32 -21.71
CA SER A 585 2.01 35.85 -20.34
C SER A 585 0.72 35.42 -19.63
N THR A 586 -0.36 36.17 -19.80
CA THR A 586 -1.68 35.85 -19.21
C THR A 586 -2.26 34.58 -19.82
N PHE A 587 -2.12 34.37 -21.12
CA PHE A 587 -2.56 33.13 -21.79
C PHE A 587 -1.84 31.90 -21.23
N THR A 588 -0.52 31.95 -21.10
CA THR A 588 0.27 30.85 -20.50
C THR A 588 -0.15 30.59 -19.04
N TYR A 589 -0.38 31.65 -18.26
CA TYR A 589 -0.86 31.53 -16.88
C TYR A 589 -2.23 30.84 -16.79
N VAL A 590 -3.17 31.18 -17.68
CA VAL A 590 -4.51 30.56 -17.74
C VAL A 590 -4.38 29.07 -18.05
N VAL A 591 -3.60 28.70 -19.06
CA VAL A 591 -3.40 27.29 -19.43
C VAL A 591 -2.77 26.52 -18.28
N GLY A 592 -1.70 27.03 -17.67
CA GLY A 592 -1.05 26.35 -16.54
C GLY A 592 -1.97 26.16 -15.33
N THR A 593 -2.75 27.18 -14.98
CA THR A 593 -3.71 27.09 -13.86
C THR A 593 -4.82 26.09 -14.18
N LEU A 594 -5.40 26.15 -15.38
CA LEU A 594 -6.45 25.22 -15.80
C LEU A 594 -5.96 23.77 -15.83
N SER A 595 -4.73 23.53 -16.32
CA SER A 595 -4.10 22.21 -16.29
C SER A 595 -3.98 21.67 -14.86
N SER A 596 -3.49 22.48 -13.91
CA SER A 596 -3.36 22.03 -12.51
C SER A 596 -4.72 21.68 -11.87
N VAL A 597 -5.79 22.43 -12.18
CA VAL A 597 -7.15 22.13 -11.70
C VAL A 597 -7.67 20.84 -12.33
N VAL A 598 -7.42 20.61 -13.62
CA VAL A 598 -7.82 19.38 -14.31
C VAL A 598 -7.07 18.17 -13.77
N GLU A 599 -5.78 18.30 -13.42
CA GLU A 599 -5.00 17.25 -12.78
C GLU A 599 -5.57 16.89 -11.40
N GLU A 600 -5.86 17.89 -10.56
CA GLU A 600 -6.45 17.70 -9.24
C GLU A 600 -7.84 17.05 -9.30
N LEU A 601 -8.70 17.48 -10.24
CA LEU A 601 -10.02 16.86 -10.44
C LEU A 601 -9.95 15.41 -10.93
N ASN A 602 -8.88 15.04 -11.62
CA ASN A 602 -8.70 13.70 -12.15
C ASN A 602 -7.82 12.81 -11.27
N GLU A 603 -7.31 13.28 -10.12
CA GLU A 603 -6.36 12.52 -9.27
C GLU A 603 -6.87 11.11 -8.96
N SER A 604 -8.10 10.99 -8.44
CA SER A 604 -8.73 9.69 -8.12
C SER A 604 -8.90 8.77 -9.34
N SER A 605 -9.27 9.34 -10.50
CA SER A 605 -9.43 8.55 -11.73
C SER A 605 -8.08 8.10 -12.30
N ASP A 606 -7.05 8.94 -12.19
CA ASP A 606 -5.71 8.66 -12.69
C ASP A 606 -4.94 7.70 -11.76
N THR A 607 -5.18 7.72 -10.43
CA THR A 607 -4.68 6.69 -9.49
C THR A 607 -5.30 5.33 -9.79
N PHE A 608 -6.63 5.24 -9.94
CA PHE A 608 -7.33 4.01 -10.32
C PHE A 608 -6.77 3.42 -11.62
N ARG A 609 -6.67 4.24 -12.68
CA ARG A 609 -6.13 3.83 -13.97
C ARG A 609 -4.69 3.35 -13.85
N THR A 610 -3.87 4.07 -13.09
CA THR A 610 -2.47 3.72 -12.83
C THR A 610 -2.33 2.35 -12.17
N ARG A 611 -3.09 2.07 -11.10
CA ARG A 611 -3.04 0.77 -10.41
C ARG A 611 -3.52 -0.36 -11.32
N MET A 612 -4.61 -0.13 -12.05
CA MET A 612 -5.11 -1.10 -13.04
C MET A 612 -4.09 -1.38 -14.16
N ASP A 613 -3.34 -0.37 -14.61
CA ASP A 613 -2.28 -0.55 -15.60
C ASP A 613 -1.06 -1.29 -15.02
N HIS A 614 -0.73 -1.09 -13.73
CA HIS A 614 0.29 -1.89 -13.04
C HIS A 614 -0.09 -3.37 -12.99
N LEU A 615 -1.34 -3.69 -12.66
CA LEU A 615 -1.85 -5.06 -12.72
C LEU A 615 -1.69 -5.65 -14.14
N LYS A 616 -2.14 -4.93 -15.18
CA LYS A 616 -2.03 -5.41 -16.57
C LYS A 616 -0.57 -5.67 -16.97
N ALA A 617 0.34 -4.79 -16.58
CA ALA A 617 1.76 -4.95 -16.85
C ALA A 617 2.31 -6.20 -16.14
N TYR A 618 1.95 -6.42 -14.87
CA TYR A 618 2.31 -7.62 -14.11
C TYR A 618 1.79 -8.91 -14.77
N LEU A 619 0.51 -8.95 -15.15
CA LEU A 619 -0.10 -10.11 -15.81
C LEU A 619 0.59 -10.46 -17.14
N ARG A 620 1.00 -9.44 -17.90
CA ARG A 620 1.76 -9.60 -19.14
C ARG A 620 3.18 -10.09 -18.89
N GLU A 621 3.86 -9.52 -17.89
CA GLU A 621 5.23 -9.88 -17.52
C GLU A 621 5.32 -11.35 -17.08
N ARG A 622 4.37 -11.80 -16.25
CA ARG A 622 4.28 -13.18 -15.74
C ARG A 622 3.59 -14.16 -16.70
N LYS A 623 3.11 -13.69 -17.86
CA LYS A 623 2.44 -14.51 -18.89
C LYS A 623 1.29 -15.34 -18.32
N ILE A 624 0.49 -14.72 -17.45
CA ILE A 624 -0.67 -15.37 -16.83
C ILE A 624 -1.70 -15.74 -17.92
N SER A 625 -2.38 -16.88 -17.74
CA SER A 625 -3.41 -17.33 -18.67
C SER A 625 -4.54 -16.29 -18.80
N GLN A 626 -5.04 -16.07 -20.02
CA GLN A 626 -6.12 -15.12 -20.29
C GLN A 626 -7.37 -15.29 -19.39
N PRO A 627 -7.88 -16.52 -19.11
CA PRO A 627 -9.04 -16.66 -18.22
C PRO A 627 -8.74 -16.24 -16.78
N LEU A 628 -7.54 -16.51 -16.25
CA LEU A 628 -7.15 -16.07 -14.91
C LEU A 628 -6.88 -14.56 -14.88
N ALA A 629 -6.26 -14.01 -15.93
CA ALA A 629 -6.02 -12.58 -16.07
C ALA A 629 -7.32 -11.76 -16.08
N GLU A 630 -8.36 -12.22 -16.78
CA GLU A 630 -9.67 -11.56 -16.82
C GLU A 630 -10.36 -11.62 -15.45
N ARG A 631 -10.29 -12.75 -14.74
CA ARG A 631 -10.79 -12.88 -13.36
C ARG A 631 -10.09 -11.91 -12.41
N LEU A 632 -8.76 -11.85 -12.47
CA LEU A 632 -7.95 -10.94 -11.65
C LEU A 632 -8.28 -9.47 -11.92
N ARG A 633 -8.53 -9.11 -13.18
CA ARG A 633 -8.92 -7.74 -13.53
C ARG A 633 -10.27 -7.34 -12.95
N ARG A 634 -11.29 -8.22 -13.04
CA ARG A 634 -12.61 -7.98 -12.45
C ARG A 634 -12.55 -7.89 -10.93
N TYR A 635 -11.76 -8.78 -10.31
CA TYR A 635 -11.47 -8.73 -8.89
C TYR A 635 -10.85 -7.40 -8.50
N TYR A 636 -9.79 -6.99 -9.20
CA TYR A 636 -9.04 -5.80 -8.86
C TYR A 636 -9.81 -4.51 -9.13
N GLU A 637 -10.65 -4.50 -10.17
CA GLU A 637 -11.60 -3.42 -10.41
C GLU A 637 -12.59 -3.28 -9.25
N TYR A 638 -13.20 -4.38 -8.79
CA TYR A 638 -14.08 -4.37 -7.62
C TYR A 638 -13.32 -3.96 -6.34
N TYR A 639 -12.10 -4.45 -6.15
CA TYR A 639 -11.23 -4.13 -5.04
C TYR A 639 -10.94 -2.63 -4.96
N LEU A 640 -10.52 -2.02 -6.08
CA LEU A 640 -10.23 -0.58 -6.16
C LEU A 640 -11.48 0.30 -6.02
N LEU A 641 -12.67 -0.22 -6.31
CA LEU A 641 -13.93 0.50 -6.10
C LEU A 641 -14.39 0.48 -4.64
N GLN A 642 -13.96 -0.51 -3.85
CA GLN A 642 -14.36 -0.63 -2.44
C GLN A 642 -13.29 -0.23 -1.43
N ARG A 643 -12.02 -0.27 -1.82
CA ARG A 643 -10.94 0.25 -1.00
C ARG A 643 -10.83 1.75 -1.23
N ASP A 644 -11.31 2.54 -0.27
CA ASP A 644 -11.02 3.98 -0.24
C ASP A 644 -9.51 4.20 -0.11
N ASP A 645 -9.03 5.32 -0.68
CA ASP A 645 -7.62 5.61 -0.98
C ASP A 645 -6.61 5.22 0.12
N GLU A 646 -5.36 4.96 -0.29
CA GLU A 646 -4.18 4.59 0.54
C GLU A 646 -3.92 5.49 1.77
N LYS A 647 -4.61 6.63 1.87
CA LYS A 647 -4.49 7.59 2.96
C LYS A 647 -5.26 7.17 4.22
N GLU A 648 -6.16 6.18 4.19
CA GLU A 648 -6.95 5.80 5.38
C GLU A 648 -6.03 5.42 6.56
N GLU A 649 -5.05 4.54 6.36
CA GLU A 649 -4.13 4.12 7.43
C GLU A 649 -3.28 5.30 7.95
N THR A 650 -2.84 6.19 7.06
CA THR A 650 -2.10 7.40 7.44
C THR A 650 -2.97 8.38 8.23
N ILE A 651 -4.24 8.51 7.84
CA ILE A 651 -5.23 9.34 8.55
C ILE A 651 -5.52 8.75 9.92
N LEU A 652 -5.77 7.44 10.00
CA LEU A 652 -5.99 6.73 11.26
C LEU A 652 -4.77 6.82 12.18
N ALA A 653 -3.55 6.71 11.64
CA ALA A 653 -2.31 6.84 12.41
C ALA A 653 -2.04 8.27 12.90
N ALA A 654 -2.60 9.29 12.25
CA ALA A 654 -2.48 10.69 12.67
C ALA A 654 -3.50 11.09 13.76
N LEU A 655 -4.55 10.29 13.97
CA LEU A 655 -5.56 10.52 15.00
C LEU A 655 -5.07 10.09 16.38
N SER A 656 -5.57 10.74 17.42
CA SER A 656 -5.40 10.24 18.79
C SER A 656 -6.12 8.90 18.95
N ASP A 657 -5.66 8.06 19.89
CA ASP A 657 -6.24 6.73 20.11
C ASP A 657 -7.76 6.76 20.32
N ASP A 658 -8.26 7.71 21.12
CA ASP A 658 -9.69 7.88 21.38
C ASP A 658 -10.50 8.24 20.12
N LEU A 659 -10.04 9.21 19.34
CA LEU A 659 -10.71 9.62 18.10
C LEU A 659 -10.65 8.52 17.04
N ARG A 660 -9.52 7.80 16.97
CA ARG A 660 -9.35 6.65 16.09
C ARG A 660 -10.35 5.55 16.45
N SER A 661 -10.48 5.20 17.73
CA SER A 661 -11.44 4.19 18.17
C SER A 661 -12.88 4.57 17.87
N GLN A 662 -13.28 5.81 18.16
CA GLN A 662 -14.62 6.31 17.86
C GLN A 662 -14.92 6.29 16.34
N LEU A 663 -13.94 6.68 15.52
CA LEU A 663 -14.07 6.67 14.06
C LEU A 663 -14.18 5.24 13.53
N VAL A 664 -13.31 4.32 13.96
CA VAL A 664 -13.32 2.91 13.54
C VAL A 664 -14.64 2.24 13.92
N LEU A 665 -15.17 2.49 15.12
CA LEU A 665 -16.48 1.97 15.55
C LEU A 665 -17.62 2.55 14.72
N HIS A 666 -17.56 3.84 14.39
CA HIS A 666 -18.57 4.47 13.56
C HIS A 666 -18.58 3.91 12.14
N LEU A 667 -17.41 3.75 11.52
CA LEU A 667 -17.24 3.21 10.17
C LEU A 667 -17.71 1.74 10.09
N ASN A 668 -17.46 0.96 11.15
CA ASN A 668 -17.78 -0.47 11.18
C ASN A 668 -19.07 -0.81 11.93
N ARG A 669 -19.91 0.18 12.26
CA ARG A 669 -21.14 0.00 13.06
C ARG A 669 -22.09 -1.07 12.49
N ASP A 670 -22.23 -1.10 11.17
CA ASP A 670 -23.09 -2.07 10.49
C ASP A 670 -22.55 -3.51 10.62
N VAL A 671 -21.23 -3.67 10.72
CA VAL A 671 -20.58 -4.97 10.85
C VAL A 671 -20.68 -5.47 12.28
N VAL A 672 -20.36 -4.58 13.23
CA VAL A 672 -20.42 -4.82 14.68
C VAL A 672 -21.85 -5.20 15.11
N SER A 673 -22.87 -4.56 14.55
CA SER A 673 -24.27 -4.84 14.88
C SER A 673 -24.81 -6.14 14.26
N LYS A 674 -24.29 -6.57 13.10
CA LYS A 674 -24.73 -7.80 12.42
C LYS A 674 -24.14 -9.07 13.03
N ILE A 675 -22.92 -9.00 13.54
CA ILE A 675 -22.23 -10.16 14.11
C ILE A 675 -22.56 -10.22 15.60
N SER A 676 -23.44 -11.16 15.99
CA SER A 676 -23.92 -11.33 17.37
C SER A 676 -22.79 -11.42 18.39
N PHE A 677 -21.65 -11.97 17.98
CA PHE A 677 -20.44 -12.06 18.76
C PHE A 677 -19.88 -10.67 19.17
N PHE A 678 -19.80 -9.71 18.23
CA PHE A 678 -19.24 -8.37 18.50
C PHE A 678 -20.19 -7.47 19.30
N ALA A 679 -21.50 -7.69 19.19
CA ALA A 679 -22.51 -6.86 19.84
C ALA A 679 -22.51 -6.94 21.38
N THR A 680 -21.84 -7.95 21.96
CA THR A 680 -21.80 -8.20 23.42
C THR A 680 -20.55 -7.67 24.10
N GLN A 681 -19.57 -7.19 23.33
CA GLN A 681 -18.24 -6.80 23.83
C GLN A 681 -18.15 -5.28 24.00
N ASP A 682 -17.16 -4.82 24.75
CA ASP A 682 -16.90 -3.40 24.97
C ASP A 682 -16.34 -2.71 23.71
N ASP A 683 -16.69 -1.43 23.54
CA ASP A 683 -16.30 -0.60 22.39
C ASP A 683 -14.78 -0.55 22.17
N ALA A 684 -13.99 -0.53 23.26
CA ALA A 684 -12.53 -0.52 23.18
C ALA A 684 -11.98 -1.85 22.63
N CYS A 685 -12.54 -2.98 23.09
CA CYS A 685 -12.21 -4.30 22.57
C CYS A 685 -12.64 -4.49 21.11
N VAL A 686 -13.83 -4.03 20.72
CA VAL A 686 -14.30 -4.08 19.33
C VAL A 686 -13.41 -3.20 18.42
N SER A 687 -13.02 -2.00 18.87
CA SER A 687 -12.07 -1.17 18.14
C SER A 687 -10.71 -1.84 17.97
N TYR A 688 -10.21 -2.52 19.01
CA TYR A 688 -8.95 -3.26 18.94
C TYR A 688 -9.06 -4.44 17.97
N LEU A 689 -10.17 -5.18 18.02
CA LEU A 689 -10.45 -6.28 17.11
C LEU A 689 -10.51 -5.82 15.65
N MET A 690 -11.22 -4.72 15.35
CA MET A 690 -11.33 -4.17 14.01
C MET A 690 -9.95 -3.75 13.45
N GLY A 691 -8.99 -3.42 14.31
CA GLY A 691 -7.59 -3.19 13.91
C GLY A 691 -6.76 -4.45 13.67
N ILE A 692 -7.25 -5.64 14.05
CA ILE A 692 -6.62 -6.94 13.79
C ILE A 692 -7.25 -7.65 12.58
N LEU A 693 -8.52 -7.37 12.30
CA LEU A 693 -9.25 -7.98 11.19
C LEU A 693 -8.80 -7.39 9.86
N ASP A 694 -8.42 -8.26 8.93
CA ASP A 694 -8.04 -7.85 7.58
C ASP A 694 -9.28 -7.88 6.65
N PRO A 695 -9.59 -6.80 5.91
CA PRO A 695 -10.67 -6.82 4.93
C PRO A 695 -10.26 -7.65 3.70
N GLU A 696 -11.13 -8.55 3.27
CA GLU A 696 -10.96 -9.36 2.06
C GLU A 696 -12.22 -9.28 1.18
N PHE A 697 -12.02 -9.24 -0.13
CA PHE A 697 -13.10 -9.18 -1.10
C PHE A 697 -13.12 -10.47 -1.93
N CYS A 698 -14.28 -10.82 -2.49
CA CYS A 698 -14.39 -11.93 -3.44
C CYS A 698 -15.35 -11.58 -4.58
N THR A 699 -15.07 -12.09 -5.77
CA THR A 699 -15.95 -11.96 -6.94
C THR A 699 -16.89 -13.16 -7.10
N PRO A 700 -18.07 -13.00 -7.74
CA PRO A 700 -19.01 -14.11 -7.96
C PRO A 700 -18.35 -15.31 -8.65
N GLY A 701 -18.58 -16.52 -8.12
CA GLY A 701 -18.03 -17.79 -8.62
C GLY A 701 -16.63 -18.12 -8.09
N GLU A 702 -15.97 -17.22 -7.37
CA GLU A 702 -14.65 -17.43 -6.77
C GLU A 702 -14.76 -18.30 -5.51
N TYR A 703 -13.79 -19.20 -5.29
CA TYR A 703 -13.71 -19.97 -4.05
C TYR A 703 -12.91 -19.20 -3.01
N VAL A 704 -13.46 -19.00 -1.81
CA VAL A 704 -12.71 -18.44 -0.67
C VAL A 704 -11.65 -19.46 -0.20
N PHE A 705 -12.06 -20.72 -0.09
CA PHE A 705 -11.17 -21.87 0.10
C PHE A 705 -11.84 -23.14 -0.40
N LYS A 706 -11.03 -24.17 -0.66
CA LYS A 706 -11.48 -25.49 -1.13
C LYS A 706 -11.37 -26.54 -0.03
N GLU A 707 -12.24 -27.54 -0.13
CA GLU A 707 -12.21 -28.74 0.72
C GLU A 707 -10.82 -29.40 0.68
N GLY A 708 -10.34 -29.86 1.83
CA GLY A 708 -9.03 -30.51 1.96
C GLY A 708 -7.83 -29.57 2.13
N GLN A 709 -7.98 -28.27 1.92
CA GLN A 709 -6.93 -27.28 2.23
C GLN A 709 -6.72 -27.15 3.74
N VAL A 710 -5.53 -26.79 4.20
CA VAL A 710 -5.32 -26.48 5.63
C VAL A 710 -5.87 -25.07 5.89
N GLY A 711 -6.74 -24.93 6.89
CA GLY A 711 -7.37 -23.66 7.21
C GLY A 711 -6.82 -23.05 8.49
N ARG A 712 -6.13 -21.91 8.42
CA ARG A 712 -5.65 -21.15 9.59
C ARG A 712 -6.33 -19.79 9.80
N HIS A 713 -7.30 -19.50 8.95
CA HIS A 713 -8.08 -18.27 8.98
C HIS A 713 -9.57 -18.59 9.07
N MET A 714 -10.30 -17.74 9.76
CA MET A 714 -11.76 -17.70 9.70
C MET A 714 -12.23 -16.40 9.08
N TYR A 715 -13.46 -16.40 8.60
CA TYR A 715 -14.03 -15.30 7.82
C TYR A 715 -15.38 -14.89 8.39
N PHE A 716 -15.59 -13.59 8.50
CA PHE A 716 -16.86 -12.96 8.82
C PHE A 716 -17.47 -12.38 7.55
N LEU A 717 -18.68 -12.80 7.17
CA LEU A 717 -19.37 -12.32 5.96
C LEU A 717 -20.11 -11.03 6.27
N VAL A 718 -19.60 -9.91 5.74
CA VAL A 718 -20.16 -8.57 5.99
C VAL A 718 -21.25 -8.21 4.99
N LYS A 719 -20.96 -8.43 3.70
CA LYS A 719 -21.86 -8.14 2.57
C LYS A 719 -21.84 -9.30 1.57
N GLY A 720 -23.00 -9.62 0.99
CA GLY A 720 -23.15 -10.66 -0.02
C GLY A 720 -23.55 -12.03 0.52
N ALA A 721 -23.46 -13.05 -0.33
CA ALA A 721 -23.83 -14.43 -0.01
C ALA A 721 -22.78 -15.44 -0.47
N ALA A 722 -22.53 -16.46 0.36
CA ALA A 722 -21.59 -17.55 0.08
C ALA A 722 -22.31 -18.90 -0.01
N GLU A 723 -21.82 -19.82 -0.82
CA GLU A 723 -22.30 -21.19 -0.98
C GLU A 723 -21.31 -22.18 -0.38
N VAL A 724 -21.81 -23.13 0.41
CA VAL A 724 -21.05 -24.27 0.92
C VAL A 724 -21.17 -25.42 -0.06
N VAL A 725 -20.03 -25.87 -0.61
CA VAL A 725 -19.97 -26.86 -1.69
C VAL A 725 -19.07 -28.04 -1.29
N PHE A 726 -19.58 -29.26 -1.42
CA PHE A 726 -18.76 -30.48 -1.31
C PHE A 726 -18.32 -30.97 -2.68
N LYS A 727 -17.15 -31.64 -2.73
CA LYS A 727 -16.59 -32.23 -3.96
C LYS A 727 -16.52 -31.23 -5.13
N ALA A 728 -16.17 -29.98 -4.83
CA ALA A 728 -16.13 -28.88 -5.79
C ALA A 728 -15.27 -29.21 -7.02
N GLY A 729 -15.80 -28.97 -8.22
CA GLY A 729 -15.08 -29.24 -9.48
C GLY A 729 -15.06 -30.70 -9.92
N THR A 730 -15.83 -31.58 -9.28
CA THR A 730 -16.07 -32.96 -9.75
C THR A 730 -17.48 -33.11 -10.32
N SER A 731 -17.77 -34.21 -11.02
CA SER A 731 -19.11 -34.52 -11.54
C SER A 731 -20.18 -34.70 -10.44
N GLU A 732 -19.76 -34.80 -9.18
CA GLU A 732 -20.62 -34.97 -7.99
C GLU A 732 -20.70 -33.69 -7.13
N GLU A 733 -20.51 -32.51 -7.72
CA GLU A 733 -20.60 -31.24 -7.00
C GLU A 733 -22.00 -31.05 -6.36
N GLN A 734 -22.04 -30.79 -5.05
CA GLN A 734 -23.28 -30.56 -4.31
C GLN A 734 -23.19 -29.29 -3.45
N VAL A 735 -24.16 -28.39 -3.64
CA VAL A 735 -24.35 -27.21 -2.81
C VAL A 735 -25.21 -27.58 -1.60
N VAL A 736 -24.67 -27.44 -0.40
CA VAL A 736 -25.31 -27.91 0.85
C VAL A 736 -25.99 -26.78 1.61
N ALA A 737 -25.42 -25.59 1.58
CA ALA A 737 -25.98 -24.44 2.29
C ALA A 737 -25.60 -23.13 1.59
N THR A 738 -26.39 -22.08 1.82
CA THR A 738 -26.06 -20.70 1.47
C THR A 738 -25.95 -19.88 2.75
N LEU A 739 -24.81 -19.24 2.96
CA LEU A 739 -24.53 -18.33 4.07
C LEU A 739 -24.88 -16.90 3.64
N LEU A 740 -25.53 -16.17 4.54
CA LEU A 740 -25.95 -14.78 4.36
C LEU A 740 -25.13 -13.86 5.27
N GLU A 741 -25.25 -12.55 5.04
CA GLU A 741 -24.60 -11.50 5.82
C GLU A 741 -24.76 -11.69 7.34
N GLY A 742 -23.69 -11.41 8.10
CA GLY A 742 -23.59 -11.65 9.54
C GLY A 742 -23.13 -13.06 9.91
N SER A 743 -23.11 -14.00 8.96
CA SER A 743 -22.58 -15.35 9.19
C SER A 743 -21.05 -15.37 9.23
N TYR A 744 -20.48 -16.35 9.92
CA TYR A 744 -19.04 -16.64 9.89
C TYR A 744 -18.77 -18.10 9.53
N PHE A 745 -17.60 -18.36 8.96
CA PHE A 745 -17.18 -19.69 8.52
C PHE A 745 -15.66 -19.87 8.56
N GLY A 746 -15.22 -21.14 8.58
CA GLY A 746 -13.80 -21.50 8.59
C GLY A 746 -13.19 -21.67 9.99
N GLU A 747 -13.98 -21.46 11.04
CA GLU A 747 -13.62 -21.59 12.45
C GLU A 747 -13.13 -22.99 12.82
N ILE A 748 -13.74 -24.03 12.24
CA ILE A 748 -13.45 -25.43 12.59
C ILE A 748 -11.99 -25.75 12.29
N ALA A 749 -11.58 -25.57 11.03
CA ALA A 749 -10.22 -25.88 10.58
C ALA A 749 -9.15 -25.06 11.33
N MET A 750 -9.46 -23.80 11.65
CA MET A 750 -8.57 -22.92 12.40
C MET A 750 -8.32 -23.43 13.83
N LEU A 751 -9.37 -23.82 14.55
CA LEU A 751 -9.26 -24.28 15.94
C LEU A 751 -8.73 -25.71 16.06
N THR A 752 -9.17 -26.62 15.20
CA THR A 752 -8.77 -28.04 15.24
C THR A 752 -7.44 -28.30 14.54
N ARG A 753 -6.86 -27.27 13.90
CA ARG A 753 -5.69 -27.37 13.01
C ARG A 753 -5.85 -28.48 11.96
N SER A 754 -7.09 -28.69 11.49
CA SER A 754 -7.42 -29.72 10.51
C SER A 754 -7.62 -29.15 9.11
N LYS A 755 -7.82 -30.03 8.13
CA LYS A 755 -8.20 -29.64 6.78
C LYS A 755 -9.63 -29.06 6.75
N ARG A 756 -9.90 -28.17 5.80
CA ARG A 756 -11.22 -27.59 5.50
C ARG A 756 -12.19 -28.70 5.17
N ALA A 757 -13.31 -28.74 5.89
CA ALA A 757 -14.32 -29.78 5.73
C ALA A 757 -15.15 -29.63 4.44
N ALA A 758 -15.32 -28.41 3.93
CA ALA A 758 -16.09 -28.10 2.73
C ALA A 758 -15.42 -26.96 1.96
N SER A 759 -15.81 -26.76 0.71
CA SER A 759 -15.42 -25.59 -0.09
C SER A 759 -16.42 -24.45 0.11
N ILE A 760 -15.95 -23.21 0.11
CA ILE A 760 -16.81 -22.02 0.15
C ILE A 760 -16.67 -21.26 -1.16
N ARG A 761 -17.77 -21.02 -1.86
CA ARG A 761 -17.84 -20.28 -3.13
C ARG A 761 -18.65 -19.01 -2.97
N ALA A 762 -18.16 -17.91 -3.51
CA ALA A 762 -18.89 -16.65 -3.58
C ALA A 762 -20.07 -16.76 -4.55
N LYS A 763 -21.29 -16.46 -4.10
CA LYS A 763 -22.46 -16.39 -4.98
C LYS A 763 -22.61 -15.02 -5.62
N THR A 764 -22.36 -13.98 -4.82
CA THR A 764 -22.35 -12.57 -5.22
C THR A 764 -20.97 -11.96 -4.98
N TYR A 765 -20.80 -10.67 -5.26
CA TYR A 765 -19.67 -9.95 -4.70
C TYR A 765 -19.75 -10.01 -3.17
N MET A 766 -18.65 -10.37 -2.53
CA MET A 766 -18.59 -10.51 -1.07
C MET A 766 -17.54 -9.57 -0.48
N SER A 767 -17.85 -9.07 0.71
CA SER A 767 -16.91 -8.38 1.59
C SER A 767 -16.80 -9.21 2.86
N LEU A 768 -15.58 -9.59 3.21
CA LEU A 768 -15.24 -10.46 4.32
C LEU A 768 -14.28 -9.72 5.26
N PHE A 769 -14.33 -10.05 6.55
CA PHE A 769 -13.22 -9.80 7.46
C PHE A 769 -12.54 -11.10 7.81
N VAL A 770 -11.22 -11.12 7.76
CA VAL A 770 -10.39 -12.29 8.03
C VAL A 770 -9.80 -12.17 9.43
N LEU A 771 -9.96 -13.22 10.22
CA LEU A 771 -9.24 -13.39 11.47
C LEU A 771 -8.27 -14.56 11.32
N SER A 772 -6.97 -14.29 11.50
CA SER A 772 -5.92 -15.31 11.54
C SER A 772 -5.80 -15.93 12.93
N LEU A 773 -5.25 -17.15 13.00
CA LEU A 773 -4.91 -17.78 14.27
C LEU A 773 -4.00 -16.90 15.14
N ASN A 774 -2.96 -16.31 14.54
CA ASN A 774 -2.06 -15.36 15.24
C ASN A 774 -2.83 -14.12 15.74
N GLY A 775 -3.82 -13.65 14.98
CA GLY A 775 -4.72 -12.58 15.40
C GLY A 775 -5.55 -12.99 16.63
N LEU A 776 -6.07 -14.22 16.65
CA LEU A 776 -6.78 -14.77 17.80
C LEU A 776 -5.88 -14.90 19.03
N ASP A 777 -4.63 -15.33 18.86
CA ASP A 777 -3.65 -15.40 19.96
C ASP A 777 -3.35 -14.01 20.54
N ARG A 778 -3.23 -12.99 19.68
CA ARG A 778 -3.09 -11.58 20.12
C ARG A 778 -4.31 -11.09 20.89
N ILE A 779 -5.52 -11.48 20.48
CA ILE A 779 -6.75 -11.14 21.21
C ILE A 779 -6.74 -11.84 22.57
N SER A 780 -6.33 -13.10 22.63
CA SER A 780 -6.22 -13.87 23.88
C SER A 780 -5.26 -13.22 24.90
N MET A 781 -4.16 -12.63 24.43
CA MET A 781 -3.20 -11.94 25.29
C MET A 781 -3.74 -10.64 25.91
N HIS A 782 -4.54 -9.87 25.16
CA HIS A 782 -5.02 -8.55 25.60
C HIS A 782 -6.44 -8.56 26.19
N TYR A 783 -7.31 -9.42 25.66
CA TYR A 783 -8.72 -9.57 26.03
C TYR A 783 -9.07 -11.05 26.20
N PRO A 784 -8.60 -11.70 27.28
CA PRO A 784 -8.77 -13.15 27.47
C PRO A 784 -10.23 -13.58 27.59
N GLU A 785 -11.09 -12.77 28.21
CA GLU A 785 -12.53 -13.07 28.34
C GLU A 785 -13.22 -13.11 26.98
N MET A 786 -12.89 -12.16 26.10
CA MET A 786 -13.39 -12.14 24.73
C MET A 786 -12.94 -13.40 23.96
N ALA A 787 -11.64 -13.72 24.01
CA ALA A 787 -11.11 -14.90 23.35
C ALA A 787 -11.77 -16.19 23.86
N HIS A 788 -12.04 -16.29 25.16
CA HIS A 788 -12.78 -17.41 25.74
C HIS A 788 -14.20 -17.50 25.15
N ASN A 789 -14.93 -16.39 25.10
CA ASN A 789 -16.29 -16.36 24.53
C ASN A 789 -16.30 -16.76 23.05
N ILE A 790 -15.33 -16.28 22.26
CA ILE A 790 -15.11 -16.68 20.86
C ILE A 790 -14.98 -18.20 20.76
N ILE A 791 -14.06 -18.77 21.53
CA ILE A 791 -13.75 -20.20 21.47
C ILE A 791 -14.96 -21.03 21.92
N GLN A 792 -15.67 -20.62 22.98
CA GLN A 792 -16.87 -21.31 23.47
C GLN A 792 -18.00 -21.31 22.45
N GLU A 793 -18.27 -20.19 21.79
CA GLU A 793 -19.28 -20.11 20.74
C GLU A 793 -18.96 -21.07 19.58
N PHE A 794 -17.69 -21.13 19.19
CA PHE A 794 -17.23 -22.03 18.13
C PHE A 794 -17.36 -23.51 18.54
N LEU A 795 -17.01 -23.85 19.78
CA LEU A 795 -17.19 -25.20 20.31
C LEU A 795 -18.67 -25.61 20.35
N ASN A 796 -19.55 -24.72 20.79
CA ASN A 796 -21.00 -24.94 20.79
C ASN A 796 -21.57 -25.18 19.39
N LYS A 797 -21.06 -24.47 18.38
CA LYS A 797 -21.43 -24.69 16.98
C LYS A 797 -20.95 -26.05 16.47
N ILE A 798 -19.72 -26.45 16.81
CA ILE A 798 -19.17 -27.76 16.44
C ILE A 798 -19.98 -28.90 17.06
N THR A 799 -20.35 -28.80 18.34
CA THR A 799 -21.18 -29.80 19.01
C THR A 799 -22.59 -29.87 18.43
N HIS A 800 -23.19 -28.72 18.10
CA HIS A 800 -24.50 -28.66 17.44
C HIS A 800 -24.49 -29.35 16.06
N ILE A 801 -23.49 -29.06 15.22
CA ILE A 801 -23.34 -29.70 13.90
C ILE A 801 -23.20 -31.22 14.06
N LYS A 802 -22.33 -31.68 14.97
CA LYS A 802 -22.16 -33.12 15.26
C LYS A 802 -23.47 -33.77 15.69
N SER A 803 -24.20 -33.16 16.63
CA SER A 803 -25.47 -33.70 17.11
C SER A 803 -26.54 -33.78 16.00
N THR A 804 -26.53 -32.82 15.07
CA THR A 804 -27.46 -32.75 13.95
C THR A 804 -27.13 -33.80 12.90
N SER A 805 -25.84 -33.96 12.55
CA SER A 805 -25.37 -35.02 11.65
C SER A 805 -25.65 -36.42 12.20
N VAL A 806 -25.47 -36.63 13.51
CA VAL A 806 -25.80 -37.91 14.17
C VAL A 806 -27.30 -38.17 14.17
N LYS A 807 -28.14 -37.15 14.40
CA LYS A 807 -29.61 -37.27 14.32
C LYS A 807 -30.11 -37.57 12.90
N GLN A 808 -29.56 -36.89 11.88
CA GLN A 808 -29.90 -37.14 10.48
C GLN A 808 -29.47 -38.53 10.01
N LEU A 809 -28.28 -38.99 10.42
CA LEU A 809 -27.83 -40.36 10.13
C LEU A 809 -28.73 -41.38 10.84
N GLY A 810 -29.11 -41.12 12.09
CA GLY A 810 -30.06 -41.95 12.84
C GLY A 810 -31.46 -42.01 12.23
N SER A 811 -31.97 -40.92 11.67
CA SER A 811 -33.29 -40.89 11.00
C SER A 811 -33.27 -41.60 9.66
N LEU A 812 -32.20 -41.44 8.85
CA LEU A 812 -32.05 -42.17 7.58
C LEU A 812 -31.97 -43.68 7.83
N VAL A 813 -31.20 -44.11 8.83
CA VAL A 813 -31.14 -45.52 9.25
C VAL A 813 -32.50 -46.02 9.74
N GLN A 814 -33.27 -45.22 10.49
CA GLN A 814 -34.63 -45.58 10.90
C GLN A 814 -35.62 -45.65 9.73
N GLU A 815 -35.44 -44.81 8.72
CA GLU A 815 -36.30 -44.75 7.54
C GLU A 815 -36.03 -45.93 6.60
N ASP A 816 -34.76 -46.32 6.43
CA ASP A 816 -34.35 -47.56 5.77
C ASP A 816 -34.87 -48.80 6.51
N ILE A 817 -34.82 -48.82 7.85
CA ILE A 817 -35.41 -49.88 8.68
C ILE A 817 -36.95 -49.90 8.55
N LYS A 818 -37.61 -48.75 8.46
CA LYS A 818 -39.06 -48.64 8.23
C LYS A 818 -39.44 -49.09 6.82
N GLN A 819 -38.66 -48.76 5.79
CA GLN A 819 -38.88 -49.21 4.43
C GLN A 819 -38.64 -50.71 4.29
N ALA A 820 -37.65 -51.27 4.98
CA ALA A 820 -37.45 -52.70 5.11
C ALA A 820 -38.66 -53.38 5.78
N ARG A 821 -39.21 -52.80 6.87
CA ARG A 821 -40.44 -53.26 7.53
C ARG A 821 -41.71 -53.13 6.67
N LYS A 822 -41.75 -52.15 5.76
CA LYS A 822 -42.88 -51.94 4.84
C LYS A 822 -42.83 -52.90 3.65
N ARG A 823 -41.62 -53.27 3.21
CA ARG A 823 -41.39 -54.33 2.21
C ARG A 823 -41.74 -55.71 2.75
N SER A 824 -41.51 -55.95 4.04
CA SER A 824 -41.89 -57.20 4.73
C SER A 824 -43.37 -57.25 5.15
N GLY A 825 -44.29 -56.75 4.34
CA GLY A 825 -45.69 -56.55 4.71
C GLY A 825 -46.36 -57.80 5.31
N LEU A 826 -46.62 -57.77 6.61
CA LEU A 826 -47.66 -58.57 7.26
C LEU A 826 -48.34 -57.74 8.35
N LEU A 827 -49.55 -57.25 8.05
CA LEU A 827 -50.49 -56.78 9.05
C LEU A 827 -51.40 -57.94 9.46
N ALA A 828 -51.45 -58.12 10.78
CA ALA A 828 -52.55 -58.64 11.60
C ALA A 828 -52.90 -60.15 11.53
N ALA A 829 -52.69 -60.86 12.64
CA ALA A 829 -53.79 -61.25 13.54
C ALA A 829 -53.31 -62.20 14.65
N SER A 830 -53.56 -61.84 15.91
CA SER A 830 -53.55 -62.76 17.06
C SER A 830 -54.95 -62.79 17.67
N THR A 831 -55.77 -63.71 17.19
CA THR A 831 -57.00 -64.31 17.79
C THR A 831 -57.37 -65.41 16.78
N LEU A 832 -57.23 -66.70 17.03
CA LEU A 832 -57.94 -67.51 18.04
C LEU A 832 -57.25 -68.89 18.16
N GLY A 833 -57.41 -69.54 19.32
CA GLY A 833 -56.99 -70.92 19.51
C GLY A 833 -57.86 -71.94 18.75
N GLY A 834 -57.28 -73.13 18.55
CA GLY A 834 -58.06 -74.37 18.43
C GLY A 834 -57.91 -75.15 17.12
N SER A 835 -57.04 -76.17 17.18
CA SER A 835 -57.23 -77.54 16.65
C SER A 835 -57.34 -77.80 15.13
N GLY A 836 -56.57 -78.80 14.66
CA GLY A 836 -57.01 -79.66 13.55
C GLY A 836 -56.05 -79.85 12.37
N ASN A 837 -55.11 -80.78 12.54
CA ASN A 837 -54.72 -81.88 11.63
C ASN A 837 -54.50 -81.69 10.10
N ALA A 838 -53.48 -82.45 9.63
CA ALA A 838 -53.28 -83.05 8.29
C ALA A 838 -52.38 -82.35 7.24
N ASN A 839 -51.23 -83.00 7.01
CA ASN A 839 -50.51 -83.31 5.77
C ASN A 839 -50.15 -82.22 4.73
N GLY A 840 -48.83 -82.11 4.49
CA GLY A 840 -48.28 -82.15 3.12
C GLY A 840 -47.37 -80.98 2.71
N GLY A 841 -46.07 -81.26 2.55
CA GLY A 841 -45.30 -80.75 1.41
C GLY A 841 -44.55 -79.42 1.53
N ASN A 842 -43.28 -79.55 1.92
CA ASN A 842 -42.08 -78.98 1.28
C ASN A 842 -41.82 -77.45 1.24
N CYS A 843 -40.68 -77.09 1.86
CA CYS A 843 -39.66 -76.10 1.49
C CYS A 843 -40.02 -74.60 1.34
N GLY A 844 -39.30 -73.77 2.11
CA GLY A 844 -38.97 -72.41 1.64
C GLY A 844 -38.58 -71.33 2.65
N ASP A 845 -38.33 -71.60 3.94
CA ASP A 845 -37.98 -70.53 4.91
C ASP A 845 -36.47 -70.27 5.04
N GLY A 846 -35.77 -70.26 3.90
CA GLY A 846 -34.31 -70.13 3.84
C GLY A 846 -33.81 -69.11 2.82
N THR A 847 -34.67 -68.50 2.01
CA THR A 847 -34.25 -67.67 0.87
C THR A 847 -34.27 -66.17 1.15
N GLU A 848 -35.05 -65.65 2.11
CA GLU A 848 -35.12 -64.19 2.32
C GLU A 848 -34.05 -63.64 3.28
N LEU A 849 -33.68 -64.41 4.31
CA LEU A 849 -32.52 -64.10 5.16
C LEU A 849 -31.20 -64.36 4.42
N HIS A 850 -31.18 -65.33 3.50
CA HIS A 850 -30.00 -65.65 2.68
C HIS A 850 -29.81 -64.65 1.53
N ASN A 851 -30.88 -64.06 0.99
CA ASN A 851 -30.78 -62.98 0.00
C ASN A 851 -30.33 -61.65 0.62
N THR A 852 -30.74 -61.34 1.85
CA THR A 852 -30.31 -60.12 2.57
C THR A 852 -28.89 -60.21 3.12
N LEU A 853 -28.46 -61.39 3.61
CA LEU A 853 -27.04 -61.67 3.89
C LEU A 853 -26.21 -61.73 2.60
N GLY A 854 -26.78 -62.23 1.50
CA GLY A 854 -26.13 -62.30 0.19
C GLY A 854 -25.89 -60.93 -0.47
N GLU A 855 -26.80 -59.96 -0.28
CA GLU A 855 -26.60 -58.58 -0.73
C GLU A 855 -25.51 -57.86 0.08
N LEU A 856 -25.45 -58.10 1.39
CA LEU A 856 -24.38 -57.61 2.28
C LEU A 856 -23.03 -58.28 1.95
N GLU A 857 -22.99 -59.58 1.68
CA GLU A 857 -21.80 -60.30 1.21
C GLU A 857 -21.36 -59.86 -0.20
N SER A 858 -22.27 -59.47 -1.09
CA SER A 858 -21.98 -58.94 -2.44
C SER A 858 -21.37 -57.54 -2.39
N ILE A 859 -21.79 -56.69 -1.45
CA ILE A 859 -21.22 -55.35 -1.24
C ILE A 859 -19.84 -55.46 -0.58
N LEU A 860 -19.68 -56.33 0.42
CA LEU A 860 -18.39 -56.64 1.04
C LEU A 860 -17.43 -57.37 0.08
N GLY A 861 -17.95 -58.23 -0.81
CA GLY A 861 -17.19 -58.92 -1.85
C GLY A 861 -16.56 -57.96 -2.86
N ARG A 862 -17.31 -56.94 -3.31
CA ARG A 862 -16.82 -55.89 -4.22
C ARG A 862 -15.76 -54.98 -3.60
N ILE A 863 -15.85 -54.74 -2.29
CA ILE A 863 -14.83 -53.98 -1.53
C ILE A 863 -13.55 -54.80 -1.34
N VAL A 864 -13.67 -56.12 -1.20
CA VAL A 864 -12.53 -57.04 -1.02
C VAL A 864 -11.86 -57.41 -2.36
N GLU A 865 -12.59 -57.47 -3.47
CA GLU A 865 -12.04 -57.60 -4.83
C GLU A 865 -11.17 -56.41 -5.24
N MET A 866 -11.49 -55.20 -4.78
CA MET A 866 -10.66 -54.00 -5.00
C MET A 866 -9.31 -54.03 -4.27
N TYR A 867 -9.15 -54.84 -3.22
CA TYR A 867 -7.97 -54.87 -2.35
C TYR A 867 -7.28 -56.24 -2.23
N GLY A 868 -7.72 -57.24 -3.00
CA GLY A 868 -6.99 -58.50 -3.21
C GLY A 868 -6.71 -59.34 -1.96
N GLY A 869 -7.71 -60.00 -1.38
CA GLY A 869 -7.51 -60.94 -0.27
C GLY A 869 -8.59 -62.02 -0.15
N GLY A 870 -8.20 -63.30 -0.05
CA GLY A 870 -9.12 -64.45 0.08
C GLY A 870 -9.76 -64.64 1.47
N ASP A 871 -10.51 -65.73 1.64
CA ASP A 871 -11.44 -65.97 2.78
C ASP A 871 -10.85 -65.93 4.20
N ARG A 872 -9.54 -66.17 4.36
CA ARG A 872 -8.84 -65.99 5.64
C ARG A 872 -8.62 -64.51 5.99
N GLY A 873 -8.49 -63.65 4.98
CA GLY A 873 -8.46 -62.20 5.11
C GLY A 873 -9.82 -61.66 5.54
N LYS A 874 -10.90 -62.12 4.91
CA LYS A 874 -12.30 -61.79 5.25
C LYS A 874 -12.61 -61.93 6.74
N ARG A 875 -12.20 -63.05 7.35
CA ARG A 875 -12.47 -63.29 8.79
C ARG A 875 -11.67 -62.34 9.68
N LYS A 876 -10.41 -62.03 9.35
CA LYS A 876 -9.58 -61.09 10.12
C LYS A 876 -10.05 -59.64 9.99
N SER A 877 -10.51 -59.21 8.80
CA SER A 877 -11.08 -57.88 8.62
C SER A 877 -12.47 -57.75 9.24
N LEU A 878 -13.31 -58.80 9.21
CA LEU A 878 -14.58 -58.83 9.95
C LEU A 878 -14.37 -58.70 11.46
N THR A 879 -13.39 -59.41 12.03
CA THR A 879 -13.02 -59.28 13.46
C THR A 879 -12.41 -57.91 13.76
N CYS A 880 -11.62 -57.34 12.85
CA CYS A 880 -11.04 -56.00 13.00
C CYS A 880 -12.10 -54.89 12.90
N VAL A 881 -13.10 -55.02 12.03
CA VAL A 881 -14.24 -54.09 11.88
C VAL A 881 -15.19 -54.20 13.08
N MET A 882 -15.46 -55.41 13.58
CA MET A 882 -16.22 -55.59 14.83
C MET A 882 -15.46 -55.08 16.06
N GLN A 883 -14.13 -55.23 16.09
CA GLN A 883 -13.29 -54.58 17.10
C GLN A 883 -13.22 -53.06 16.93
N TYR A 884 -13.28 -52.53 15.71
CA TYR A 884 -13.31 -51.08 15.43
C TYR A 884 -14.65 -50.45 15.82
N LEU A 885 -15.78 -51.14 15.56
CA LEU A 885 -17.12 -50.71 15.97
C LEU A 885 -17.31 -50.75 17.49
N HIS A 886 -16.61 -51.64 18.19
CA HIS A 886 -16.56 -51.66 19.65
C HIS A 886 -15.50 -50.71 20.25
N LYS A 887 -14.67 -50.04 19.42
CA LYS A 887 -13.56 -49.17 19.82
C LYS A 887 -13.82 -47.66 19.62
N TYR A 888 -14.94 -47.28 18.98
CA TYR A 888 -15.40 -45.89 18.92
C TYR A 888 -16.67 -45.68 19.76
N GLN A 889 -16.54 -45.90 21.06
CA GLN A 889 -17.21 -45.03 22.03
C GLN A 889 -16.33 -43.79 22.17
N PHE A 890 -16.83 -42.64 21.72
CA PHE A 890 -16.30 -41.34 22.13
C PHE A 890 -16.59 -41.24 23.62
N SER A 891 -15.57 -41.41 24.46
CA SER A 891 -15.65 -41.18 25.90
C SER A 891 -15.97 -39.71 26.11
N ILE A 892 -17.19 -39.43 26.58
CA ILE A 892 -17.59 -38.13 27.12
C ILE A 892 -16.71 -37.78 28.34
N ASP A 893 -16.14 -38.78 29.01
CA ASP A 893 -15.33 -38.62 30.20
C ASP A 893 -13.94 -38.04 29.88
N ASP A 894 -13.31 -38.36 28.75
CA ASP A 894 -11.98 -37.78 28.37
C ASP A 894 -12.08 -36.31 27.94
N PHE A 895 -13.24 -35.90 27.41
CA PHE A 895 -13.52 -34.50 27.05
C PHE A 895 -13.97 -33.68 28.26
N LEU A 896 -14.70 -34.30 29.19
CA LEU A 896 -15.03 -33.69 30.49
C LEU A 896 -13.79 -33.61 31.39
N GLU A 897 -12.88 -34.58 31.35
CA GLU A 897 -11.61 -34.55 32.09
C GLU A 897 -10.68 -33.45 31.55
N ALA A 898 -10.64 -33.23 30.23
CA ALA A 898 -9.93 -32.11 29.61
C ALA A 898 -10.62 -30.74 29.85
N ALA A 899 -11.95 -30.71 30.00
CA ALA A 899 -12.69 -29.49 30.33
C ALA A 899 -12.65 -29.16 31.85
N GLU A 900 -12.55 -30.18 32.71
CA GLU A 900 -12.35 -30.07 34.16
C GLU A 900 -10.90 -29.67 34.49
N GLU A 901 -9.90 -30.13 33.72
CA GLU A 901 -8.50 -29.67 33.83
C GLU A 901 -8.34 -28.17 33.53
N PHE A 902 -9.24 -27.56 32.75
CA PHE A 902 -9.23 -26.12 32.45
C PHE A 902 -10.00 -25.25 33.46
N ASN A 903 -10.75 -25.84 34.40
CA ASN A 903 -11.70 -25.09 35.26
C ASN A 903 -11.20 -24.79 36.69
N TYR A 904 -9.93 -25.08 37.02
CA TYR A 904 -9.31 -24.64 38.28
C TYR A 904 -8.72 -23.22 38.16
N GLY A 905 -9.62 -22.24 38.09
CA GLY A 905 -9.27 -20.82 38.06
C GLY A 905 -10.26 -19.88 38.75
N SER A 906 -11.29 -20.40 39.44
CA SER A 906 -12.23 -19.55 40.20
C SER A 906 -12.17 -19.85 41.70
N VAL A 907 -11.60 -18.90 42.45
CA VAL A 907 -11.51 -18.91 43.91
C VAL A 907 -12.66 -18.09 44.50
N GLN A 908 -13.42 -18.67 45.44
CA GLN A 908 -13.89 -17.97 46.65
C GLN A 908 -14.13 -18.99 47.80
N PRO A 909 -14.11 -18.55 49.08
CA PRO A 909 -13.23 -19.17 50.08
C PRO A 909 -13.98 -20.05 51.09
N ALA A 910 -13.42 -21.21 51.41
CA ALA A 910 -13.76 -21.96 52.63
C ALA A 910 -12.55 -22.73 53.18
N ALA A 911 -11.96 -22.13 54.22
CA ALA A 911 -11.22 -22.68 55.35
C ALA A 911 -10.71 -24.15 55.34
N THR A 912 -9.38 -24.26 55.55
CA THR A 912 -8.63 -25.26 56.36
C THR A 912 -8.56 -26.71 55.80
N LYS A 913 -7.42 -27.42 55.76
CA LYS A 913 -6.11 -27.37 56.44
C LYS A 913 -5.11 -28.30 55.68
N ASN A 914 -3.87 -27.83 55.53
CA ASN A 914 -2.58 -28.55 55.49
C ASN A 914 -2.41 -29.85 54.67
N THR A 915 -1.57 -29.80 53.63
CA THR A 915 -0.17 -30.29 53.62
C THR A 915 0.52 -29.89 52.30
N GLY A 916 1.84 -29.69 52.33
CA GLY A 916 2.57 -28.75 51.46
C GLY A 916 2.96 -29.23 50.06
N TYR A 917 3.03 -28.25 49.14
CA TYR A 917 3.63 -28.34 47.80
C TYR A 917 4.93 -27.53 47.73
N PRO A 918 5.98 -28.01 47.04
CA PRO A 918 7.02 -27.15 46.49
C PRO A 918 6.62 -26.61 45.11
N THR A 919 7.15 -25.43 44.83
CA THR A 919 6.88 -24.53 43.71
C THR A 919 7.94 -24.65 42.61
N SER A 920 7.57 -25.00 41.37
CA SER A 920 8.01 -24.29 40.15
C SER A 920 7.43 -24.93 38.85
N PRO A 921 7.16 -24.13 37.80
CA PRO A 921 6.70 -24.63 36.49
C PRO A 921 7.67 -25.58 35.77
N ASN A 922 8.94 -25.60 36.19
CA ASN A 922 10.00 -26.37 35.53
C ASN A 922 10.00 -27.87 35.91
N GLU A 923 9.45 -28.27 37.06
CA GLU A 923 9.34 -29.68 37.43
C GLU A 923 8.22 -30.41 36.66
N VAL A 924 7.13 -29.70 36.33
CA VAL A 924 6.02 -30.24 35.52
C VAL A 924 6.47 -30.46 34.07
N LEU A 925 7.24 -29.52 33.51
CA LEU A 925 7.80 -29.62 32.16
C LEU A 925 8.85 -30.75 32.05
N ASN A 926 9.69 -30.93 33.08
CA ASN A 926 10.67 -32.03 33.14
C ASN A 926 9.99 -33.41 33.27
N THR A 927 8.87 -33.49 33.99
CA THR A 927 8.10 -34.74 34.13
C THR A 927 7.36 -35.10 32.84
N LEU A 928 6.90 -34.11 32.07
CA LEU A 928 6.33 -34.27 30.73
C LEU A 928 7.38 -34.67 29.68
N GLN A 929 8.57 -34.06 29.69
CA GLN A 929 9.68 -34.43 28.80
C GLN A 929 10.21 -35.85 29.07
N MET A 930 10.24 -36.28 30.34
CA MET A 930 10.66 -37.64 30.71
C MET A 930 9.63 -38.71 30.28
N ARG A 931 8.32 -38.39 30.33
CA ARG A 931 7.25 -39.28 29.85
C ARG A 931 7.13 -39.36 28.33
N MET A 932 7.49 -38.30 27.60
CA MET A 932 7.54 -38.32 26.13
C MET A 932 8.74 -39.11 25.59
N ARG A 933 9.89 -39.14 26.29
CA ARG A 933 11.06 -39.97 25.91
C ARG A 933 10.85 -41.49 26.04
N LEU A 934 9.87 -41.95 26.81
CA LEU A 934 9.57 -43.37 27.01
C LEU A 934 8.56 -43.95 25.99
N ARG A 935 7.97 -43.12 25.12
CA ARG A 935 7.00 -43.58 24.10
C ARG A 935 7.58 -43.74 22.68
N SER A 936 8.85 -43.43 22.46
CA SER A 936 9.51 -43.57 21.15
C SER A 936 10.29 -44.87 20.94
N SER A 937 10.19 -45.85 21.85
CA SER A 937 10.99 -47.09 21.81
C SER A 937 10.22 -48.37 21.46
N PHE A 938 9.13 -48.30 20.70
CA PHE A 938 8.45 -49.49 20.17
C PHE A 938 8.08 -49.30 18.68
N SER A 939 9.09 -49.43 17.82
CA SER A 939 8.89 -49.95 16.45
C SER A 939 10.16 -50.68 15.99
N SER A 940 10.18 -51.98 16.22
CA SER A 940 10.93 -52.98 15.44
C SER A 940 9.97 -54.09 15.09
#